data_AF-A0A960EJ19-F1
#
_entry.id   AF-A0A960EJ19-F1
#
_cell.length_a   1.000
_cell.length_b   1.000
_cell.length_c   1.000
_cell.angle_alpha   90.00
_cell.angle_beta   90.00
_cell.angle_gamma   90.00
#
_symmetry.space_group_name_H-M   'P 1'
#
loop_
_entity.id
_entity.type
_entity.pdbx_description
1 polymer ?
#
loop_
_entity_poly.entity_id
_entity_poly.type
_entity_poly.pdbx_seq_one_letter_code
_entity_poly.pdbx_strand_id
1 'polypeptide(L)'
;FDFANQVTRIHEDPRVTLPYSPDQWKRIDGLGREVDERLAAGDVRLTQGGEPTFVSVDDMDAAEWTVAADGDDKRARAWDLTGRLAEAFAPGGLVQPGQGKWYPGEPLPRWQLGIHWRADGHPLWGRPELLAPPFEAGTATPDDAEALARSLADRLGLPPSAVHAAYEDPLDVMARAASAPSGDPPDADVDPTDPDLASEDGRARLLAEIDRTAGSPTAWILPLHHRRTREGGWATTEWVLRRGRLVLVPGDSPASLRLPLASLTWTSAPPPPERSTFEEVGPLPGPEAEAAGPGPAVVVPVDEAPPTALGVEVRDGRLCVFLPPLTHLEHAVELLGIVEAAVADAGVPVVIEGYPPPRDPRLRTLVVTPDPGVIEVNLQPASSWTELVDTTEVLYAAAKASRLGTEKFELDGTHSGSGGGNHVTLGGMTPADSPLLRRPDLLRSLVTYWQHHPSLSYLFSGRFIGPTSQAPRVDEARHDALDELEIAFGELDRLGRDVPPWLVDRLFRHLLVDLTGNTHRAEFCIDKLFTPEAERGRLGLVELRGFEMPPHPQMALVQALLVRSLVARLWEDPFEARLVRWGTELHDRFLLPHEVAGDIAAVADDLVAHGIDFELSWLDPFLEFRFPRLGTVEVHGVRLELRAAIESWLVLGEEVSLAATSRYVDSSVERLQVRVEGLAPGRHVVTCNGRAVPLRATATPGTWVAGVRYRAWQPPSALHPTIGVHSPLVFDVVDLQSGRSLGGCTYRVDHPGGRSYDRFPVNANEADARRTSRFSTVGHTPGPVDVSRLEAELAHLEGYPRTLDLRRPAKMAAGASSRPSHGT
;
A
#
# COMPACT_ATOMS: atom_id res chain seq x y z
N PHE A 1 6.71 39.69 -42.57
CA PHE A 1 7.86 38.87 -42.18
C PHE A 1 7.41 38.05 -41.01
N ASP A 2 7.32 36.73 -41.18
CA ASP A 2 7.10 35.81 -40.06
C ASP A 2 8.43 35.16 -39.70
N PHE A 3 8.69 35.05 -38.40
CA PHE A 3 9.85 34.37 -37.86
C PHE A 3 9.34 33.16 -37.09
N ALA A 4 9.86 31.98 -37.40
CA ALA A 4 9.66 30.76 -36.62
C ALA A 4 10.96 30.46 -35.87
N ASN A 5 10.88 30.35 -34.55
CA ASN A 5 11.98 29.91 -33.71
C ASN A 5 11.75 28.44 -33.38
N GLN A 6 12.55 27.55 -33.98
CA GLN A 6 12.49 26.12 -33.71
C GLN A 6 13.72 25.76 -32.87
N VAL A 7 13.49 25.46 -31.60
CA VAL A 7 14.53 24.98 -30.68
C VAL A 7 14.49 23.46 -30.71
N THR A 8 15.52 22.83 -31.27
CA THR A 8 15.71 21.38 -31.25
C THR A 8 16.83 21.05 -30.29
N ARG A 9 16.53 20.32 -29.20
CA ARG A 9 17.55 19.80 -28.28
C ARG A 9 18.15 18.53 -28.86
N ILE A 10 19.48 18.37 -28.75
CA ILE A 10 20.25 17.26 -29.34
C ILE A 10 20.24 16.01 -28.43
N HIS A 11 19.99 16.19 -27.12
CA HIS A 11 19.87 15.12 -26.14
C HIS A 11 18.89 15.58 -25.05
N GLU A 12 17.91 14.74 -24.73
CA GLU A 12 16.91 14.98 -23.69
C GLU A 12 16.85 13.73 -22.82
N ASP A 13 17.21 13.86 -21.54
CA ASP A 13 17.01 12.77 -20.58
C ASP A 13 15.50 12.52 -20.43
N PRO A 14 15.06 11.26 -20.32
CA PRO A 14 13.65 10.92 -20.16
C PRO A 14 13.03 11.72 -19.01
N ARG A 15 11.96 12.46 -19.30
CA ARG A 15 11.23 13.23 -18.29
C ARG A 15 10.06 12.41 -17.80
N VAL A 16 9.91 12.29 -16.49
CA VAL A 16 8.73 11.65 -15.87
C VAL A 16 7.41 12.33 -16.24
N THR A 17 7.42 13.60 -16.62
CA THR A 17 6.23 14.35 -17.07
C THR A 17 5.81 14.04 -18.51
N LEU A 18 6.68 13.42 -19.30
CA LEU A 18 6.38 12.92 -20.65
C LEU A 18 7.31 11.71 -20.92
N PRO A 19 7.03 10.55 -20.30
CA PRO A 19 7.97 9.45 -20.25
C PRO A 19 8.17 8.78 -21.62
N TYR A 20 7.16 8.81 -22.49
CA TYR A 20 7.18 8.15 -23.78
C TYR A 20 6.71 9.07 -24.90
N SER A 21 7.35 8.93 -26.06
CA SER A 21 6.86 9.53 -27.31
C SER A 21 5.54 8.87 -27.75
N PRO A 22 4.71 9.55 -28.58
CA PRO A 22 3.48 8.96 -29.11
C PRO A 22 3.71 7.62 -29.85
N ASP A 23 4.83 7.49 -30.57
CA ASP A 23 5.16 6.27 -31.29
C ASP A 23 5.59 5.13 -30.35
N GLN A 24 6.35 5.43 -29.28
CA GLN A 24 6.64 4.44 -28.24
C GLN A 24 5.37 3.98 -27.55
N TRP A 25 4.49 4.91 -27.16
CA TRP A 25 3.23 4.58 -26.51
C TRP A 25 2.34 3.69 -27.38
N LYS A 26 2.25 3.98 -28.68
CA LYS A 26 1.50 3.14 -29.62
C LYS A 26 2.04 1.70 -29.67
N ARG A 27 3.36 1.50 -29.56
CA ARG A 27 3.97 0.15 -29.54
C ARG A 27 3.77 -0.55 -28.20
N ILE A 28 3.91 0.17 -27.09
CA ILE A 28 3.58 -0.33 -25.74
C ILE A 28 2.13 -0.84 -25.69
N ASP A 29 1.20 -0.01 -26.15
CA ASP A 29 -0.23 -0.32 -26.18
C ASP A 29 -0.56 -1.44 -27.19
N GLY A 30 0.19 -1.53 -28.29
CA GLY A 30 0.13 -2.66 -29.22
C GLY A 30 0.56 -3.98 -28.56
N LEU A 31 1.72 -3.99 -27.89
CA LEU A 31 2.24 -5.16 -27.19
C LEU A 31 1.30 -5.62 -26.07
N GLY A 32 0.69 -4.69 -25.33
CA GLY A 32 -0.28 -5.03 -24.30
C GLY A 32 -1.45 -5.86 -24.82
N ARG A 33 -1.96 -5.54 -26.01
CA ARG A 33 -3.00 -6.35 -26.68
C ARG A 33 -2.47 -7.69 -27.20
N GLU A 34 -1.24 -7.73 -27.70
CA GLU A 34 -0.62 -9.00 -28.11
C GLU A 34 -0.43 -9.95 -26.93
N VAL A 35 0.02 -9.45 -25.78
CA VAL A 35 0.16 -10.24 -24.55
C VAL A 35 -1.21 -10.77 -24.10
N ASP A 36 -2.29 -9.98 -24.22
CA ASP A 36 -3.65 -10.48 -23.97
C ASP A 36 -4.04 -11.64 -24.87
N GLU A 37 -3.72 -11.57 -26.16
CA GLU A 37 -3.99 -12.66 -27.11
C GLU A 37 -3.27 -13.95 -26.69
N ARG A 38 -2.02 -13.84 -26.21
CA ARG A 38 -1.25 -14.97 -25.68
C ARG A 38 -1.86 -15.54 -24.39
N LEU A 39 -2.19 -14.68 -23.44
CA LEU A 39 -2.83 -15.08 -22.18
C LEU A 39 -4.17 -15.78 -22.41
N ALA A 40 -4.94 -15.33 -23.40
CA ALA A 40 -6.19 -15.96 -23.81
C ALA A 40 -5.93 -17.32 -24.48
N ALA A 41 -4.97 -17.40 -25.42
CA ALA A 41 -4.60 -18.65 -26.08
C ALA A 41 -4.08 -19.71 -25.10
N GLY A 42 -3.38 -19.29 -24.04
CA GLY A 42 -2.87 -20.14 -22.97
C GLY A 42 -3.89 -20.50 -21.87
N ASP A 43 -5.14 -20.02 -21.95
CA ASP A 43 -6.17 -20.13 -20.90
C ASP A 43 -5.66 -19.72 -19.51
N VAL A 44 -4.87 -18.64 -19.44
CA VAL A 44 -4.25 -18.19 -18.18
C VAL A 44 -5.29 -17.61 -17.22
N ARG A 45 -6.32 -16.95 -17.76
CA ARG A 45 -7.40 -16.26 -17.01
C ARG A 45 -6.89 -15.22 -16.00
N LEU A 46 -5.76 -14.58 -16.34
CA LEU A 46 -5.12 -13.57 -15.51
C LEU A 46 -6.01 -12.32 -15.39
N THR A 47 -6.35 -11.98 -14.16
CA THR A 47 -6.77 -10.62 -13.79
C THR A 47 -5.63 -9.89 -13.10
N GLN A 48 -5.54 -8.59 -13.35
CA GLN A 48 -4.55 -7.72 -12.74
C GLN A 48 -5.23 -6.53 -12.06
N GLY A 49 -4.92 -6.31 -10.79
CA GLY A 49 -5.39 -5.17 -10.00
C GLY A 49 -4.24 -4.29 -9.55
N GLY A 50 -4.56 -3.23 -8.80
CA GLY A 50 -3.55 -2.36 -8.20
C GLY A 50 -4.05 -1.63 -6.95
N GLU A 51 -3.10 -1.22 -6.11
CA GLU A 51 -3.31 -0.38 -4.93
C GLU A 51 -2.54 0.97 -5.08
N PRO A 52 -2.83 1.81 -6.09
CA PRO A 52 -2.16 3.10 -6.29
C PRO A 52 -2.45 4.07 -5.14
N THR A 53 -1.46 4.92 -4.86
CA THR A 53 -1.50 5.86 -3.74
C THR A 53 -1.30 7.31 -4.19
N PHE A 54 -1.96 8.23 -3.50
CA PHE A 54 -2.02 9.64 -3.88
C PHE A 54 -1.79 10.57 -2.67
N VAL A 55 -1.21 11.74 -2.93
CA VAL A 55 -0.97 12.81 -1.95
C VAL A 55 -1.61 14.11 -2.43
N SER A 56 -2.02 15.00 -1.52
CA SER A 56 -2.42 16.37 -1.87
C SER A 56 -1.35 17.11 -2.66
N VAL A 57 -1.76 17.87 -3.68
CA VAL A 57 -0.87 18.81 -4.38
C VAL A 57 -0.85 20.21 -3.76
N ASP A 58 -1.74 20.47 -2.79
CA ASP A 58 -1.93 21.79 -2.18
C ASP A 58 -1.09 21.99 -0.92
N ASP A 59 -1.02 20.96 -0.09
CA ASP A 59 -0.33 20.98 1.20
C ASP A 59 0.30 19.61 1.46
N MET A 60 1.44 19.33 0.84
CA MET A 60 2.17 18.07 1.01
C MET A 60 2.80 17.92 2.40
N ASP A 61 2.88 19.01 3.18
CA ASP A 61 3.66 19.11 4.41
C ASP A 61 2.82 18.83 5.65
N ALA A 62 1.48 18.95 5.55
CA ALA A 62 0.58 18.69 6.66
C ALA A 62 0.74 17.26 7.21
N ALA A 63 0.41 17.09 8.49
CA ALA A 63 0.57 15.81 9.18
C ALA A 63 -0.16 14.67 8.44
N GLU A 64 -1.38 14.91 7.94
CA GLU A 64 -2.16 13.91 7.19
C GLU A 64 -1.50 13.47 5.88
N TRP A 65 -0.63 14.29 5.29
CA TRP A 65 0.08 14.00 4.04
C TRP A 65 1.54 13.55 4.25
N THR A 66 1.98 13.47 5.51
CA THR A 66 3.33 13.01 5.89
C THR A 66 3.30 11.79 6.83
N VAL A 67 2.60 11.86 7.96
CA VAL A 67 2.68 10.86 9.05
C VAL A 67 1.35 10.37 9.58
N ALA A 68 0.30 11.19 9.56
CA ALA A 68 -1.01 10.85 10.10
C ALA A 68 -1.85 10.11 9.05
N ALA A 69 -2.62 9.13 9.51
CA ALA A 69 -3.55 8.41 8.65
C ALA A 69 -4.78 9.26 8.31
N ASP A 70 -5.24 10.12 9.22
CA ASP A 70 -6.50 10.85 9.08
C ASP A 70 -6.33 12.37 9.14
N GLY A 71 -7.32 13.09 8.64
CA GLY A 71 -7.39 14.56 8.65
C GLY A 71 -8.52 15.11 7.76
N ASP A 72 -8.89 16.36 8.00
CA ASP A 72 -10.07 16.98 7.38
C ASP A 72 -9.88 17.21 5.87
N ASP A 73 -8.72 17.70 5.42
CA ASP A 73 -8.44 17.88 3.98
C ASP A 73 -8.37 16.51 3.31
N LYS A 74 -7.71 15.51 3.92
CA LYS A 74 -7.65 14.15 3.38
C LYS A 74 -9.05 13.55 3.17
N ARG A 75 -9.95 13.67 4.15
CA ARG A 75 -11.35 13.22 4.02
C ARG A 75 -12.07 13.93 2.87
N ALA A 76 -11.89 15.25 2.75
CA ALA A 76 -12.49 16.02 1.67
C ALA A 76 -11.96 15.60 0.29
N ARG A 77 -10.64 15.40 0.14
CA ARG A 77 -10.03 14.93 -1.12
C ARG A 77 -10.44 13.50 -1.47
N ALA A 78 -10.49 12.62 -0.48
CA ALA A 78 -10.94 11.25 -0.67
C ALA A 78 -12.41 11.18 -1.11
N TRP A 79 -13.26 12.04 -0.56
CA TRP A 79 -14.67 12.11 -0.94
C TRP A 79 -14.85 12.63 -2.37
N ASP A 80 -14.18 13.71 -2.77
CA ASP A 80 -14.23 14.22 -4.15
C ASP A 80 -13.69 13.18 -5.14
N LEU A 81 -12.60 12.49 -4.80
CA LEU A 81 -12.07 11.38 -5.61
C LEU A 81 -13.09 10.25 -5.73
N THR A 82 -13.69 9.82 -4.61
CA THR A 82 -14.70 8.76 -4.57
C THR A 82 -15.90 9.09 -5.46
N GLY A 83 -16.41 10.33 -5.40
CA GLY A 83 -17.52 10.78 -6.23
C GLY A 83 -17.21 10.69 -7.73
N ARG A 84 -16.02 11.14 -8.15
CA ARG A 84 -15.58 11.07 -9.56
C ARG A 84 -15.40 9.62 -10.03
N LEU A 85 -14.84 8.76 -9.18
CA LEU A 85 -14.66 7.34 -9.51
C LEU A 85 -16.01 6.62 -9.59
N ALA A 86 -16.95 6.95 -8.70
CA ALA A 86 -18.30 6.40 -8.74
C ALA A 86 -19.05 6.81 -10.03
N GLU A 87 -18.96 8.07 -10.43
CA GLU A 87 -19.54 8.56 -11.68
C GLU A 87 -18.95 7.85 -12.92
N ALA A 88 -17.63 7.61 -12.92
CA ALA A 88 -16.94 7.01 -14.05
C ALA A 88 -17.12 5.49 -14.17
N PHE A 89 -17.08 4.76 -13.06
CA PHE A 89 -17.06 3.29 -13.06
C PHE A 89 -18.37 2.63 -12.63
N ALA A 90 -19.16 3.31 -11.81
CA ALA A 90 -20.27 2.70 -11.09
C ALA A 90 -21.59 3.48 -11.26
N PRO A 91 -22.05 3.76 -12.50
CA PRO A 91 -23.36 4.36 -12.71
C PRO A 91 -24.45 3.43 -12.15
N GLY A 92 -25.26 3.93 -11.21
CA GLY A 92 -26.24 3.12 -10.47
C GLY A 92 -25.62 2.20 -9.40
N GLY A 93 -24.35 2.39 -9.06
CA GLY A 93 -23.68 1.71 -7.96
C GLY A 93 -24.01 2.33 -6.59
N LEU A 94 -23.50 1.70 -5.54
CA LEU A 94 -23.61 2.15 -4.16
C LEU A 94 -22.25 2.67 -3.67
N VAL A 95 -22.23 3.91 -3.17
CA VAL A 95 -21.11 4.41 -2.37
C VAL A 95 -21.43 4.19 -0.89
N GLN A 96 -20.59 3.42 -0.21
CA GLN A 96 -20.80 2.99 1.17
C GLN A 96 -19.59 3.38 2.06
N PRO A 97 -19.71 4.38 2.94
CA PRO A 97 -18.74 4.59 4.01
C PRO A 97 -18.74 3.42 5.00
N GLY A 98 -17.56 3.10 5.54
CA GLY A 98 -17.40 2.06 6.54
C GLY A 98 -16.12 2.19 7.36
N GLN A 99 -15.87 1.18 8.20
CA GLN A 99 -14.63 1.03 8.96
C GLN A 99 -13.61 0.26 8.13
N GLY A 100 -12.41 0.84 7.96
CA GLY A 100 -11.24 0.22 7.36
C GLY A 100 -10.37 -0.50 8.39
N LYS A 101 -9.06 -0.58 8.11
CA LYS A 101 -8.08 -1.23 8.98
C LYS A 101 -7.98 -0.52 10.34
N TRP A 102 -7.76 -1.29 11.40
CA TRP A 102 -7.48 -0.78 12.74
C TRP A 102 -6.08 -1.24 13.18
N TYR A 103 -5.18 -0.29 13.40
CA TYR A 103 -3.81 -0.59 13.79
C TYR A 103 -3.62 -0.47 15.31
N PRO A 104 -2.76 -1.32 15.92
CA PRO A 104 -2.45 -1.20 17.34
C PRO A 104 -1.98 0.21 17.72
N GLY A 105 -2.59 0.79 18.75
CA GLY A 105 -2.29 2.14 19.23
C GLY A 105 -3.16 3.25 18.63
N GLU A 106 -3.93 2.99 17.58
CA GLU A 106 -4.94 3.94 17.08
C GLU A 106 -6.21 3.86 17.94
N PRO A 107 -6.83 4.99 18.32
CA PRO A 107 -8.01 5.00 19.19
C PRO A 107 -9.26 4.47 18.51
N LEU A 108 -9.34 4.58 17.17
CA LEU A 108 -10.48 4.18 16.35
C LEU A 108 -9.99 3.48 15.07
N PRO A 109 -10.80 2.59 14.49
CA PRO A 109 -10.54 2.10 13.13
C PRO A 109 -10.54 3.26 12.14
N ARG A 110 -9.73 3.16 11.10
CA ARG A 110 -9.71 4.13 10.01
C ARG A 110 -11.02 4.10 9.22
N TRP A 111 -11.33 5.16 8.47
CA TRP A 111 -12.48 5.13 7.55
C TRP A 111 -12.14 4.37 6.26
N GLN A 112 -13.17 3.93 5.53
CA GLN A 112 -13.06 3.47 4.15
C GLN A 112 -14.28 3.94 3.36
N LEU A 113 -14.12 4.13 2.05
CA LEU A 113 -15.20 4.48 1.13
C LEU A 113 -15.27 3.40 0.04
N GLY A 114 -16.25 2.50 0.15
CA GLY A 114 -16.49 1.46 -0.85
C GLY A 114 -17.38 1.96 -1.99
N ILE A 115 -17.06 1.59 -3.22
CA ILE A 115 -17.87 1.80 -4.42
C ILE A 115 -18.21 0.43 -4.97
N HIS A 116 -19.49 0.08 -5.00
CA HIS A 116 -19.98 -1.26 -5.37
C HIS A 116 -20.96 -1.17 -6.55
N TRP A 117 -20.75 -1.97 -7.60
CA TRP A 117 -21.67 -2.03 -8.74
C TRP A 117 -21.75 -3.43 -9.33
N ARG A 118 -22.90 -3.76 -9.92
CA ARG A 118 -23.14 -5.09 -10.48
C ARG A 118 -22.41 -5.22 -11.81
N ALA A 119 -21.77 -6.38 -12.00
CA ALA A 119 -21.08 -6.71 -13.25
C ALA A 119 -22.04 -6.89 -14.44
N ASP A 120 -23.34 -7.12 -14.17
CA ASP A 120 -24.39 -7.24 -15.18
C ASP A 120 -24.97 -5.89 -15.66
N GLY A 121 -24.51 -4.77 -15.08
CA GLY A 121 -24.93 -3.42 -15.45
C GLY A 121 -26.28 -2.97 -14.89
N HIS A 122 -26.97 -3.81 -14.11
CA HIS A 122 -28.15 -3.37 -13.38
C HIS A 122 -27.77 -2.48 -12.18
N PRO A 123 -28.62 -1.54 -11.77
CA PRO A 123 -28.34 -0.71 -10.60
C PRO A 123 -28.31 -1.55 -9.33
N LEU A 124 -27.37 -1.23 -8.44
CA LEU A 124 -27.40 -1.64 -7.04
C LEU A 124 -28.19 -0.62 -6.20
N TRP A 125 -28.24 0.62 -6.66
CA TRP A 125 -29.06 1.70 -6.11
C TRP A 125 -29.56 2.58 -7.26
N GLY A 126 -30.88 2.64 -7.47
CA GLY A 126 -31.52 3.27 -8.63
C GLY A 126 -31.68 4.79 -8.55
N ARG A 127 -31.63 5.39 -7.37
CA ARG A 127 -31.95 6.80 -7.06
C ARG A 127 -30.80 7.49 -6.32
N PRO A 128 -29.71 7.89 -7.02
CA PRO A 128 -28.53 8.48 -6.40
C PRO A 128 -28.83 9.71 -5.53
N GLU A 129 -29.88 10.46 -5.84
CA GLU A 129 -30.34 11.62 -5.07
C GLU A 129 -30.81 11.28 -3.65
N LEU A 130 -31.07 10.01 -3.36
CA LEU A 130 -31.43 9.51 -2.03
C LEU A 130 -30.22 9.10 -1.19
N LEU A 131 -28.99 9.23 -1.71
CA LEU A 131 -27.76 9.01 -0.94
C LEU A 131 -27.22 10.35 -0.44
N ALA A 132 -27.04 10.47 0.88
CA ALA A 132 -26.47 11.64 1.51
C ALA A 132 -24.92 11.57 1.54
N PRO A 133 -24.22 12.72 1.43
CA PRO A 133 -22.77 12.79 1.62
C PRO A 133 -22.39 12.45 3.07
N PRO A 134 -21.41 11.55 3.32
CA PRO A 134 -21.12 11.03 4.66
C PRO A 134 -20.35 12.00 5.55
N PHE A 135 -19.75 13.05 5.00
CA PHE A 135 -18.93 14.00 5.75
C PHE A 135 -19.57 15.39 5.93
N GLU A 136 -20.75 15.64 5.36
CA GLU A 136 -21.44 16.94 5.45
C GLU A 136 -22.66 16.84 6.36
N ALA A 137 -22.85 17.81 7.27
CA ALA A 137 -23.97 17.76 8.22
C ALA A 137 -25.32 17.73 7.49
N GLY A 138 -26.26 16.92 7.99
CA GLY A 138 -27.58 16.75 7.40
C GLY A 138 -28.68 17.55 8.11
N THR A 139 -29.93 17.29 7.73
CA THR A 139 -31.13 17.93 8.29
C THR A 139 -32.16 16.95 8.87
N ALA A 140 -31.85 15.66 8.90
CA ALA A 140 -32.69 14.61 9.44
C ALA A 140 -32.85 14.74 10.96
N THR A 141 -34.01 14.32 11.44
CA THR A 141 -34.45 14.40 12.84
C THR A 141 -34.65 13.00 13.42
N PRO A 142 -34.67 12.84 14.75
CA PRO A 142 -35.00 11.55 15.38
C PRO A 142 -36.33 10.95 14.93
N ASP A 143 -37.33 11.79 14.60
CA ASP A 143 -38.63 11.36 14.09
C ASP A 143 -38.50 10.73 12.69
N ASP A 144 -37.60 11.24 11.84
CA ASP A 144 -37.31 10.66 10.53
C ASP A 144 -36.70 9.26 10.66
N ALA A 145 -35.84 9.04 11.67
CA ALA A 145 -35.27 7.73 11.97
C ALA A 145 -36.33 6.72 12.40
N GLU A 146 -37.27 7.13 13.26
CA GLU A 146 -38.39 6.30 13.67
C GLU A 146 -39.28 5.95 12.48
N ALA A 147 -39.64 6.95 11.67
CA ALA A 147 -40.48 6.77 10.50
C ALA A 147 -39.86 5.80 9.48
N LEU A 148 -38.56 5.95 9.19
CA LEU A 148 -37.85 5.05 8.29
C LEU A 148 -37.76 3.64 8.87
N ALA A 149 -37.44 3.49 10.15
CA ALA A 149 -37.38 2.19 10.81
C ALA A 149 -38.72 1.44 10.76
N ARG A 150 -39.83 2.15 10.98
CA ARG A 150 -41.18 1.57 10.87
C ARG A 150 -41.54 1.21 9.43
N SER A 151 -41.21 2.06 8.46
CA SER A 151 -41.41 1.78 7.03
C SER A 151 -40.63 0.53 6.57
N LEU A 152 -39.38 0.38 7.01
CA LEU A 152 -38.57 -0.81 6.77
C LEU A 152 -39.20 -2.06 7.39
N ALA A 153 -39.70 -1.95 8.62
CA ALA A 153 -40.38 -3.05 9.30
C ALA A 153 -41.63 -3.50 8.55
N ASP A 154 -42.48 -2.58 8.12
CA ASP A 154 -43.69 -2.87 7.36
C ASP A 154 -43.37 -3.57 6.02
N ARG A 155 -42.34 -3.08 5.30
CA ARG A 155 -41.90 -3.66 4.01
C ARG A 155 -41.27 -5.04 4.15
N LEU A 156 -40.57 -5.30 5.25
CA LEU A 156 -40.02 -6.61 5.60
C LEU A 156 -41.06 -7.56 6.22
N GLY A 157 -42.27 -7.07 6.54
CA GLY A 157 -43.30 -7.84 7.25
C GLY A 157 -42.94 -8.15 8.71
N LEU A 158 -42.13 -7.30 9.35
CA LEU A 158 -41.73 -7.44 10.74
C LEU A 158 -42.86 -6.96 11.67
N PRO A 159 -43.12 -7.66 12.79
CA PRO A 159 -44.08 -7.17 13.77
C PRO A 159 -43.55 -5.88 14.43
N PRO A 160 -44.42 -4.94 14.87
CA PRO A 160 -43.97 -3.71 15.53
C PRO A 160 -43.11 -3.93 16.78
N SER A 161 -43.27 -5.08 17.44
CA SER A 161 -42.47 -5.53 18.58
C SER A 161 -41.01 -5.84 18.25
N ALA A 162 -40.69 -6.09 16.98
CA ALA A 162 -39.32 -6.31 16.50
C ALA A 162 -38.57 -5.01 16.15
N VAL A 163 -39.21 -3.84 16.34
CA VAL A 163 -38.57 -2.53 16.15
C VAL A 163 -38.15 -1.98 17.51
N HIS A 164 -36.87 -2.11 17.85
CA HIS A 164 -36.35 -1.75 19.17
C HIS A 164 -35.73 -0.35 19.19
N ALA A 165 -36.26 0.54 20.03
CA ALA A 165 -35.59 1.79 20.37
C ALA A 165 -34.33 1.50 21.21
N ALA A 166 -33.19 2.06 20.79
CA ALA A 166 -31.90 1.97 21.47
C ALA A 166 -31.55 3.29 22.15
N TYR A 167 -30.96 3.21 23.35
CA TYR A 167 -30.65 4.36 24.20
C TYR A 167 -29.20 4.34 24.66
N GLU A 168 -28.58 5.51 24.84
CA GLU A 168 -27.33 5.62 25.59
C GLU A 168 -27.53 5.17 27.05
N ASP A 169 -26.46 4.65 27.67
CA ASP A 169 -26.51 4.20 29.06
C ASP A 169 -26.37 5.37 30.05
N PRO A 170 -27.42 5.75 30.79
CA PRO A 170 -27.30 6.84 31.76
C PRO A 170 -26.35 6.48 32.91
N LEU A 171 -26.21 5.19 33.25
CA LEU A 171 -25.30 4.75 34.31
C LEU A 171 -23.84 5.02 33.97
N ASP A 172 -23.46 4.87 32.71
CA ASP A 172 -22.11 5.18 32.24
C ASP A 172 -21.85 6.69 32.29
N VAL A 173 -22.82 7.50 31.86
CA VAL A 173 -22.76 8.97 31.97
C VAL A 173 -22.53 9.40 33.42
N MET A 174 -23.29 8.81 34.36
CA MET A 174 -23.14 9.10 35.79
C MET A 174 -21.79 8.60 36.35
N ALA A 175 -21.34 7.40 35.96
CA ALA A 175 -20.06 6.86 36.38
C ALA A 175 -18.88 7.70 35.87
N ARG A 176 -18.93 8.20 34.63
CA ARG A 176 -17.93 9.11 34.06
C ARG A 176 -17.91 10.45 34.78
N ALA A 177 -19.08 11.02 35.06
CA ALA A 177 -19.19 12.27 35.83
C ALA A 177 -18.60 12.12 37.24
N ALA A 178 -18.92 11.03 37.95
CA ALA A 178 -18.38 10.74 39.28
C ALA A 178 -16.87 10.44 39.30
N SER A 179 -16.30 10.02 38.17
CA SER A 179 -14.87 9.72 38.02
C SER A 179 -14.04 10.94 37.58
N ALA A 180 -14.68 12.10 37.35
CA ALA A 180 -13.99 13.33 36.95
C ALA A 180 -13.20 13.95 38.12
N PRO A 181 -12.06 14.63 37.86
CA PRO A 181 -11.31 15.36 38.88
C PRO A 181 -12.17 16.44 39.56
N SER A 182 -11.88 16.77 40.83
CA SER A 182 -12.67 17.75 41.58
C SER A 182 -12.60 19.18 40.99
N GLY A 183 -13.76 19.84 40.96
CA GLY A 183 -14.10 21.12 40.31
C GLY A 183 -15.61 21.10 39.99
N ASP A 184 -16.27 22.22 39.66
CA ASP A 184 -17.75 22.29 39.66
C ASP A 184 -18.45 21.26 38.71
N PRO A 185 -19.20 20.27 39.26
CA PRO A 185 -20.03 19.29 38.54
C PRO A 185 -21.55 19.54 38.73
N PRO A 186 -22.45 18.87 37.96
CA PRO A 186 -23.90 19.10 37.95
C PRO A 186 -24.65 18.62 39.22
N ASP A 187 -25.90 19.09 39.36
CA ASP A 187 -26.74 19.13 40.59
C ASP A 187 -27.11 17.80 41.31
N ALA A 188 -26.57 16.63 40.95
CA ALA A 188 -26.94 15.38 41.61
C ALA A 188 -25.81 14.31 41.63
N ASP A 189 -25.30 14.03 42.83
CA ASP A 189 -24.50 12.84 43.14
C ASP A 189 -25.40 11.68 43.61
N VAL A 190 -25.05 10.45 43.24
CA VAL A 190 -25.68 9.22 43.75
C VAL A 190 -24.86 8.67 44.91
N ASP A 191 -25.50 8.39 46.05
CA ASP A 191 -24.86 7.74 47.21
C ASP A 191 -24.69 6.23 46.92
N PRO A 192 -23.45 5.71 46.78
CA PRO A 192 -23.20 4.29 46.49
C PRO A 192 -23.50 3.36 47.69
N THR A 193 -23.85 3.91 48.85
CA THR A 193 -24.08 3.16 50.10
C THR A 193 -25.56 3.02 50.48
N ASP A 194 -26.48 3.39 49.59
CA ASP A 194 -27.92 3.33 49.83
C ASP A 194 -28.38 1.89 50.21
N PRO A 195 -29.00 1.68 51.38
CA PRO A 195 -29.55 0.39 51.80
C PRO A 195 -30.55 -0.23 50.82
N ASP A 196 -31.25 0.56 50.01
CA ASP A 196 -32.18 0.07 48.99
C ASP A 196 -31.45 -0.65 47.85
N LEU A 197 -30.16 -0.37 47.60
CA LEU A 197 -29.33 -1.07 46.62
C LEU A 197 -28.88 -2.48 47.05
N ALA A 198 -29.09 -2.87 48.32
CA ALA A 198 -28.70 -4.18 48.82
C ALA A 198 -29.62 -5.32 48.32
N SER A 199 -30.82 -4.99 47.83
CA SER A 199 -31.80 -5.95 47.30
C SER A 199 -31.82 -5.96 45.77
N GLU A 200 -32.20 -7.09 45.15
CA GLU A 200 -32.40 -7.17 43.69
C GLU A 200 -33.53 -6.24 43.23
N ASP A 201 -34.62 -6.15 43.99
CA ASP A 201 -35.77 -5.30 43.69
C ASP A 201 -35.50 -3.80 43.83
N GLY A 202 -34.61 -3.41 44.76
CA GLY A 202 -34.22 -2.00 44.91
C GLY A 202 -33.23 -1.56 43.83
N ARG A 203 -32.31 -2.44 43.42
CA ARG A 203 -31.48 -2.22 42.21
C ARG A 203 -32.35 -2.11 40.96
N ALA A 204 -33.35 -2.98 40.79
CA ALA A 204 -34.27 -2.94 39.65
C ALA A 204 -35.12 -1.64 39.62
N ARG A 205 -35.55 -1.14 40.78
CA ARG A 205 -36.31 0.12 40.89
C ARG A 205 -35.46 1.36 40.58
N LEU A 206 -34.24 1.44 41.11
CA LEU A 206 -33.33 2.53 40.79
C LEU A 206 -32.97 2.51 39.29
N LEU A 207 -32.70 1.34 38.73
CA LEU A 207 -32.50 1.17 37.29
C LEU A 207 -33.71 1.68 36.49
N ALA A 208 -34.93 1.33 36.88
CA ALA A 208 -36.15 1.81 36.23
C ALA A 208 -36.43 3.31 36.41
N GLU A 209 -35.86 3.94 37.44
CA GLU A 209 -35.94 5.39 37.68
C GLU A 209 -34.91 6.16 36.85
N ILE A 210 -33.66 5.71 36.85
CA ILE A 210 -32.58 6.22 35.99
C ILE A 210 -32.94 6.02 34.51
N ASP A 211 -33.55 4.89 34.16
CA ASP A 211 -34.00 4.59 32.80
C ASP A 211 -35.21 5.43 32.36
N ARG A 212 -36.04 5.92 33.29
CA ARG A 212 -37.14 6.85 33.00
C ARG A 212 -36.65 8.26 32.66
N THR A 213 -35.49 8.67 33.19
CA THR A 213 -34.87 9.98 32.93
C THR A 213 -34.05 10.01 31.64
N ALA A 214 -33.90 8.87 30.98
CA ALA A 214 -33.00 8.66 29.88
C ALA A 214 -33.61 9.04 28.52
N GLY A 215 -33.70 10.34 28.26
CA GLY A 215 -33.70 10.98 26.93
C GLY A 215 -34.63 10.43 25.84
N SER A 216 -34.42 10.93 24.62
CA SER A 216 -34.99 10.40 23.38
C SER A 216 -34.19 9.17 22.91
N PRO A 217 -34.80 8.23 22.13
CA PRO A 217 -34.05 7.16 21.47
C PRO A 217 -32.90 7.72 20.64
N THR A 218 -31.74 7.05 20.68
CA THR A 218 -30.57 7.37 19.85
C THR A 218 -30.68 6.73 18.47
N ALA A 219 -31.19 5.49 18.43
CA ALA A 219 -31.31 4.71 17.20
C ALA A 219 -32.47 3.71 17.27
N TRP A 220 -32.82 3.13 16.13
CA TRP A 220 -33.83 2.10 15.97
C TRP A 220 -33.21 0.85 15.37
N ILE A 221 -33.41 -0.29 16.02
CA ILE A 221 -32.72 -1.55 15.71
C ILE A 221 -33.75 -2.62 15.36
N LEU A 222 -33.57 -3.25 14.19
CA LEU A 222 -34.43 -4.26 13.62
C LEU A 222 -33.64 -5.58 13.53
N PRO A 223 -33.88 -6.56 14.42
CA PRO A 223 -33.24 -7.87 14.35
C PRO A 223 -33.58 -8.53 13.01
N LEU A 224 -32.58 -8.83 12.20
CA LEU A 224 -32.78 -9.25 10.82
C LEU A 224 -31.68 -10.21 10.39
N HIS A 225 -32.08 -11.33 9.80
CA HIS A 225 -31.20 -12.29 9.16
C HIS A 225 -31.93 -13.06 8.06
N HIS A 226 -31.19 -13.68 7.16
CA HIS A 226 -31.76 -14.60 6.18
C HIS A 226 -31.82 -16.03 6.74
N ARG A 227 -32.93 -16.74 6.52
CA ARG A 227 -33.15 -18.11 6.99
C ARG A 227 -32.19 -19.11 6.34
N ARG A 228 -31.85 -20.16 7.08
CA ARG A 228 -31.01 -21.29 6.63
C ARG A 228 -31.78 -22.42 5.93
N THR A 229 -33.08 -22.28 5.77
CA THR A 229 -33.95 -23.32 5.22
C THR A 229 -33.89 -23.36 3.70
N ARG A 230 -34.18 -24.52 3.09
CA ARG A 230 -34.26 -24.68 1.62
C ARG A 230 -35.26 -23.72 0.95
N GLU A 231 -36.26 -23.26 1.69
CA GLU A 231 -37.28 -22.28 1.26
C GLU A 231 -36.77 -20.82 1.29
N GLY A 232 -35.64 -20.53 1.94
CA GLY A 232 -35.09 -19.18 2.10
C GLY A 232 -35.97 -18.22 2.91
N GLY A 233 -35.76 -16.92 2.68
CA GLY A 233 -36.58 -15.82 3.22
C GLY A 233 -35.99 -15.11 4.44
N TRP A 234 -36.45 -13.90 4.70
CA TRP A 234 -36.07 -13.11 5.87
C TRP A 234 -36.67 -13.67 7.16
N ALA A 235 -35.96 -13.50 8.26
CA ALA A 235 -36.42 -13.82 9.59
C ALA A 235 -35.97 -12.77 10.61
N THR A 236 -36.73 -12.70 11.70
CA THR A 236 -36.54 -11.77 12.81
C THR A 236 -36.77 -12.46 14.13
N THR A 237 -36.45 -11.79 15.23
CA THR A 237 -36.73 -12.24 16.59
C THR A 237 -37.13 -11.05 17.43
N GLU A 238 -37.84 -11.31 18.52
CA GLU A 238 -38.09 -10.33 19.57
C GLU A 238 -37.05 -10.50 20.68
N TRP A 239 -36.45 -9.39 21.13
CA TRP A 239 -35.53 -9.42 22.27
C TRP A 239 -36.27 -9.15 23.58
N VAL A 240 -36.04 -10.02 24.56
CA VAL A 240 -36.53 -9.83 25.94
C VAL A 240 -35.36 -9.39 26.82
N LEU A 241 -35.28 -8.08 27.06
CA LEU A 241 -34.14 -7.45 27.71
C LEU A 241 -34.38 -7.26 29.20
N ARG A 242 -33.37 -7.52 30.03
CA ARG A 242 -33.46 -7.38 31.50
C ARG A 242 -33.79 -5.95 31.95
N ARG A 243 -33.31 -4.94 31.21
CA ARG A 243 -33.61 -3.51 31.47
C ARG A 243 -34.96 -3.07 30.88
N GLY A 244 -35.70 -3.97 30.23
CA GLY A 244 -36.95 -3.64 29.52
C GLY A 244 -36.76 -2.81 28.25
N ARG A 245 -35.54 -2.37 27.94
CA ARG A 245 -35.17 -1.59 26.76
C ARG A 245 -33.75 -1.91 26.30
N LEU A 246 -33.42 -1.55 25.06
CA LEU A 246 -32.11 -1.74 24.48
C LEU A 246 -31.19 -0.59 24.87
N VAL A 247 -30.17 -0.90 25.67
CA VAL A 247 -29.17 0.08 26.10
C VAL A 247 -27.84 -0.24 25.44
N LEU A 248 -27.28 0.74 24.74
CA LEU A 248 -26.06 0.61 23.97
C LEU A 248 -24.84 0.50 24.88
N VAL A 249 -23.83 -0.23 24.41
CA VAL A 249 -22.49 -0.16 24.97
C VAL A 249 -21.98 1.28 24.81
N PRO A 250 -21.39 1.90 25.84
CA PRO A 250 -20.90 3.26 25.74
C PRO A 250 -19.79 3.44 24.69
N GLY A 251 -19.82 4.56 23.96
CA GLY A 251 -18.79 4.93 23.00
C GLY A 251 -19.34 5.73 21.82
N ASP A 252 -18.44 6.17 20.93
CA ASP A 252 -18.77 7.12 19.84
C ASP A 252 -18.95 6.42 18.47
N SER A 253 -18.92 5.09 18.44
CA SER A 253 -19.20 4.31 17.23
C SER A 253 -20.70 4.33 16.87
N PRO A 254 -21.07 4.03 15.61
CA PRO A 254 -22.47 3.82 15.23
C PRO A 254 -23.22 2.91 16.21
N ALA A 255 -24.49 3.21 16.51
CA ALA A 255 -25.28 2.48 17.51
C ALA A 255 -25.30 0.96 17.25
N SER A 256 -25.34 0.55 15.97
CA SER A 256 -25.33 -0.87 15.56
C SER A 256 -24.03 -1.62 15.88
N LEU A 257 -22.90 -0.92 16.03
CA LEU A 257 -21.63 -1.51 16.50
C LEU A 257 -21.54 -1.57 18.03
N ARG A 258 -22.46 -0.90 18.72
CA ARG A 258 -22.54 -0.81 20.18
C ARG A 258 -23.69 -1.65 20.75
N LEU A 259 -24.25 -2.57 19.99
CA LEU A 259 -25.28 -3.47 20.50
C LEU A 259 -24.72 -4.35 21.63
N PRO A 260 -25.44 -4.50 22.75
CA PRO A 260 -25.00 -5.33 23.88
C PRO A 260 -25.24 -6.81 23.56
N LEU A 261 -24.50 -7.39 22.61
CA LEU A 261 -24.77 -8.72 22.04
C LEU A 261 -24.96 -9.83 23.11
N ALA A 262 -24.15 -9.79 24.17
CA ALA A 262 -24.22 -10.75 25.28
C ALA A 262 -25.49 -10.61 26.17
N SER A 263 -26.20 -9.49 26.05
CA SER A 263 -27.46 -9.22 26.76
C SER A 263 -28.70 -9.51 25.92
N LEU A 264 -28.54 -9.78 24.62
CA LEU A 264 -29.65 -10.08 23.71
C LEU A 264 -30.21 -11.49 23.95
N THR A 265 -29.32 -12.46 24.22
CA THR A 265 -29.69 -13.84 24.51
C THR A 265 -28.57 -14.59 25.24
N TRP A 266 -28.93 -15.63 26.01
CA TRP A 266 -27.98 -16.55 26.67
C TRP A 266 -27.31 -17.50 25.68
N THR A 267 -28.04 -17.87 24.63
CA THR A 267 -27.62 -18.78 23.57
C THR A 267 -28.06 -18.18 22.25
N SER A 268 -27.17 -18.05 21.29
CA SER A 268 -27.52 -17.61 19.93
C SER A 268 -27.19 -18.70 18.93
N ALA A 269 -27.93 -18.71 17.83
CA ALA A 269 -27.51 -19.49 16.67
C ALA A 269 -26.16 -18.94 16.18
N PRO A 270 -25.25 -19.82 15.70
CA PRO A 270 -24.01 -19.35 15.08
C PRO A 270 -24.33 -18.42 13.89
N PRO A 271 -23.41 -17.54 13.49
CA PRO A 271 -23.57 -16.81 12.24
C PRO A 271 -23.68 -17.79 11.06
N PRO A 272 -24.43 -17.44 10.00
CA PRO A 272 -24.48 -18.26 8.78
C PRO A 272 -23.04 -18.47 8.26
N PRO A 273 -22.72 -19.67 7.76
CA PRO A 273 -21.41 -19.88 7.12
C PRO A 273 -21.27 -18.92 5.94
N GLU A 274 -20.05 -18.42 5.73
CA GLU A 274 -19.71 -17.67 4.53
C GLU A 274 -19.94 -18.54 3.30
N ARG A 275 -20.40 -17.93 2.21
CA ARG A 275 -20.49 -18.61 0.92
C ARG A 275 -19.08 -19.02 0.50
N SER A 276 -18.92 -20.23 -0.04
CA SER A 276 -17.61 -20.66 -0.53
C SER A 276 -17.22 -19.83 -1.74
N THR A 277 -15.96 -19.41 -1.80
CA THR A 277 -15.43 -18.66 -2.96
C THR A 277 -15.23 -19.54 -4.20
N PHE A 278 -15.43 -20.86 -4.08
CA PHE A 278 -15.37 -21.84 -5.17
C PHE A 278 -16.76 -22.30 -5.64
N GLU A 279 -17.84 -21.76 -5.05
CA GLU A 279 -19.19 -22.12 -5.46
C GLU A 279 -19.52 -21.55 -6.86
N GLU A 280 -20.10 -22.38 -7.74
CA GLU A 280 -20.66 -21.89 -9.00
C GLU A 280 -21.96 -21.13 -8.74
N VAL A 281 -22.03 -19.88 -9.21
CA VAL A 281 -23.15 -18.98 -8.94
C VAL A 281 -23.90 -18.65 -10.22
N GLY A 282 -25.24 -18.71 -10.18
CA GLY A 282 -26.11 -18.28 -11.28
C GLY A 282 -26.21 -16.75 -11.39
N PRO A 283 -26.97 -16.22 -12.37
CA PRO A 283 -27.20 -14.78 -12.49
C PRO A 283 -27.93 -14.23 -11.25
N LEU A 284 -27.70 -12.95 -10.95
CA LEU A 284 -28.46 -12.25 -9.91
C LEU A 284 -29.94 -12.11 -10.33
N PRO A 285 -30.85 -11.90 -9.36
CA PRO A 285 -32.24 -11.55 -9.66
C PRO A 285 -32.32 -10.37 -10.64
N GLY A 286 -33.27 -10.44 -11.57
CA GLY A 286 -33.59 -9.32 -12.46
C GLY A 286 -34.65 -8.38 -11.87
N PRO A 287 -34.94 -7.24 -12.52
CA PRO A 287 -35.84 -6.22 -12.00
C PRO A 287 -37.25 -6.71 -11.64
N GLU A 288 -37.78 -7.70 -12.35
CA GLU A 288 -39.10 -8.27 -12.06
C GLU A 288 -39.14 -9.06 -10.75
N ALA A 289 -38.07 -9.79 -10.43
CA ALA A 289 -37.94 -10.53 -9.18
C ALA A 289 -37.69 -9.57 -8.00
N GLU A 290 -36.90 -8.52 -8.23
CA GLU A 290 -36.69 -7.45 -7.25
C GLU A 290 -37.98 -6.66 -6.97
N ALA A 291 -38.79 -6.38 -8.00
CA ALA A 291 -40.08 -5.69 -7.86
C ALA A 291 -41.15 -6.53 -7.15
N ALA A 292 -41.05 -7.87 -7.19
CA ALA A 292 -41.96 -8.75 -6.46
C ALA A 292 -41.83 -8.59 -4.93
N GLY A 293 -40.67 -8.10 -4.46
CA GLY A 293 -40.36 -7.89 -3.05
C GLY A 293 -40.22 -9.21 -2.26
N PRO A 294 -39.68 -9.15 -1.03
CA PRO A 294 -39.57 -10.32 -0.19
C PRO A 294 -40.97 -10.79 0.27
N GLY A 295 -41.09 -12.08 0.56
CA GLY A 295 -42.17 -12.55 1.44
C GLY A 295 -42.02 -11.97 2.87
N PRO A 296 -43.09 -11.94 3.67
CA PRO A 296 -43.01 -11.42 5.04
C PRO A 296 -42.01 -12.23 5.86
N ALA A 297 -41.18 -11.52 6.62
CA ALA A 297 -40.18 -12.14 7.48
C ALA A 297 -40.83 -13.02 8.55
N VAL A 298 -40.22 -14.18 8.81
CA VAL A 298 -40.71 -15.12 9.82
C VAL A 298 -40.12 -14.78 11.18
N VAL A 299 -40.97 -14.68 12.20
CA VAL A 299 -40.52 -14.52 13.59
C VAL A 299 -40.05 -15.88 14.11
N VAL A 300 -38.79 -15.95 14.54
CA VAL A 300 -38.18 -17.14 15.13
C VAL A 300 -37.83 -16.91 16.60
N PRO A 301 -37.67 -17.97 17.41
CA PRO A 301 -37.13 -17.85 18.77
C PRO A 301 -35.76 -17.18 18.80
N VAL A 302 -35.49 -16.41 19.87
CA VAL A 302 -34.25 -15.61 20.00
C VAL A 302 -32.98 -16.46 20.03
N ASP A 303 -33.08 -17.69 20.51
CA ASP A 303 -31.99 -18.66 20.54
C ASP A 303 -31.71 -19.31 19.19
N GLU A 304 -32.65 -19.24 18.25
CA GLU A 304 -32.50 -19.68 16.86
C GLU A 304 -32.02 -18.55 15.92
N ALA A 305 -32.05 -17.30 16.38
CA ALA A 305 -31.58 -16.15 15.62
C ALA A 305 -30.09 -15.84 15.88
N PRO A 306 -29.28 -15.58 14.84
CA PRO A 306 -27.99 -14.95 15.04
C PRO A 306 -28.19 -13.51 15.55
N PRO A 307 -27.25 -12.95 16.35
CA PRO A 307 -27.39 -11.61 16.92
C PRO A 307 -27.02 -10.53 15.89
N THR A 308 -27.77 -10.47 14.79
CA THR A 308 -27.60 -9.53 13.68
C THR A 308 -28.82 -8.63 13.57
N ALA A 309 -28.60 -7.36 13.22
CA ALA A 309 -29.67 -6.39 13.09
C ALA A 309 -29.32 -5.31 12.06
N LEU A 310 -30.35 -4.78 11.41
CA LEU A 310 -30.30 -3.53 10.68
C LEU A 310 -30.53 -2.39 11.68
N GLY A 311 -29.77 -1.30 11.57
CA GLY A 311 -29.94 -0.12 12.42
C GLY A 311 -30.25 1.13 11.63
N VAL A 312 -31.05 2.01 12.22
CA VAL A 312 -31.35 3.35 11.71
C VAL A 312 -31.02 4.37 12.80
N GLU A 313 -30.12 5.30 12.51
CA GLU A 313 -29.58 6.26 13.47
C GLU A 313 -29.49 7.64 12.82
N VAL A 314 -29.70 8.71 13.60
CA VAL A 314 -29.38 10.07 13.15
C VAL A 314 -28.08 10.53 13.79
N ARG A 315 -27.10 10.88 12.95
CA ARG A 315 -25.77 11.35 13.36
C ARG A 315 -25.42 12.65 12.64
N ASP A 316 -25.20 13.72 13.40
CA ASP A 316 -25.00 15.08 12.89
C ASP A 316 -26.06 15.50 11.85
N GLY A 317 -27.32 15.15 12.11
CA GLY A 317 -28.43 15.41 11.19
C GLY A 317 -28.43 14.52 9.94
N ARG A 318 -27.54 13.54 9.80
CA ARG A 318 -27.57 12.56 8.71
C ARG A 318 -28.38 11.35 9.13
N LEU A 319 -29.28 10.87 8.29
CA LEU A 319 -30.00 9.62 8.51
C LEU A 319 -29.15 8.46 8.02
N CYS A 320 -28.64 7.63 8.92
CA CYS A 320 -27.76 6.51 8.62
C CYS A 320 -28.53 5.20 8.68
N VAL A 321 -28.38 4.35 7.65
CA VAL A 321 -28.87 2.96 7.64
C VAL A 321 -27.67 2.04 7.71
N PHE A 322 -27.52 1.36 8.84
CA PHE A 322 -26.44 0.42 9.09
C PHE A 322 -26.87 -0.99 8.67
N LEU A 323 -26.25 -1.52 7.61
CA LEU A 323 -26.56 -2.85 7.08
C LEU A 323 -26.01 -3.97 8.00
N PRO A 324 -26.78 -5.04 8.22
CA PRO A 324 -26.29 -6.23 8.95
C PRO A 324 -25.28 -7.02 8.12
N PRO A 325 -24.48 -7.91 8.75
CA PRO A 325 -23.60 -8.81 8.01
C PRO A 325 -24.42 -9.80 7.17
N LEU A 326 -24.14 -9.85 5.88
CA LEU A 326 -24.76 -10.77 4.92
C LEU A 326 -23.70 -11.65 4.28
N THR A 327 -24.01 -12.93 4.06
CA THR A 327 -23.07 -13.91 3.50
C THR A 327 -23.27 -14.18 2.01
N HIS A 328 -24.37 -13.71 1.43
CA HIS A 328 -24.72 -13.90 0.02
C HIS A 328 -25.12 -12.57 -0.62
N LEU A 329 -24.67 -12.33 -1.86
CA LEU A 329 -24.93 -11.08 -2.57
C LEU A 329 -26.41 -10.90 -2.90
N GLU A 330 -27.12 -11.98 -3.20
CA GLU A 330 -28.55 -11.98 -3.52
C GLU A 330 -29.37 -11.32 -2.41
N HIS A 331 -29.04 -11.63 -1.15
CA HIS A 331 -29.71 -11.05 0.02
C HIS A 331 -29.34 -9.57 0.21
N ALA A 332 -28.12 -9.17 -0.15
CA ALA A 332 -27.69 -7.78 -0.08
C ALA A 332 -28.40 -6.91 -1.12
N VAL A 333 -28.53 -7.40 -2.36
CA VAL A 333 -29.27 -6.73 -3.44
C VAL A 333 -30.74 -6.57 -3.03
N GLU A 334 -31.38 -7.64 -2.54
CA GLU A 334 -32.76 -7.59 -2.08
C GLU A 334 -32.96 -6.58 -0.92
N LEU A 335 -32.09 -6.61 0.09
CA LEU A 335 -32.16 -5.69 1.23
C LEU A 335 -31.97 -4.23 0.80
N LEU A 336 -31.01 -3.96 -0.10
CA LEU A 336 -30.76 -2.62 -0.62
C LEU A 336 -31.98 -2.08 -1.38
N GLY A 337 -32.64 -2.92 -2.20
CA GLY A 337 -33.87 -2.53 -2.89
C GLY A 337 -35.02 -2.19 -1.91
N ILE A 338 -35.15 -2.94 -0.82
CA ILE A 338 -36.13 -2.65 0.24
C ILE A 338 -35.81 -1.33 0.94
N VAL A 339 -34.53 -1.11 1.28
CA VAL A 339 -34.06 0.13 1.91
C VAL A 339 -34.31 1.32 0.99
N GLU A 340 -33.92 1.25 -0.27
CA GLU A 340 -34.15 2.30 -1.26
C GLU A 340 -35.64 2.65 -1.40
N ALA A 341 -36.51 1.64 -1.42
CA ALA A 341 -37.94 1.85 -1.52
C ALA A 341 -38.54 2.49 -0.24
N ALA A 342 -38.00 2.18 0.94
CA ALA A 342 -38.42 2.81 2.20
C ALA A 342 -37.92 4.26 2.31
N VAL A 343 -36.69 4.51 1.89
CA VAL A 343 -36.08 5.85 1.86
C VAL A 343 -36.81 6.77 0.89
N ALA A 344 -37.22 6.24 -0.26
CA ALA A 344 -37.99 7.01 -1.24
C ALA A 344 -39.37 7.44 -0.72
N ASP A 345 -40.02 6.60 0.10
CA ASP A 345 -41.29 6.97 0.74
C ASP A 345 -41.08 8.04 1.81
N ALA A 346 -39.97 7.94 2.57
CA ALA A 346 -39.61 8.91 3.60
C ALA A 346 -39.21 10.27 3.01
N GLY A 347 -38.61 10.28 1.81
CA GLY A 347 -38.16 11.50 1.13
C GLY A 347 -36.94 12.17 1.78
N VAL A 348 -36.23 11.45 2.65
CA VAL A 348 -35.03 11.92 3.36
C VAL A 348 -33.82 11.11 2.88
N PRO A 349 -32.80 11.74 2.27
CA PRO A 349 -31.59 11.04 1.85
C PRO A 349 -30.86 10.36 3.01
N VAL A 350 -30.25 9.20 2.74
CA VAL A 350 -29.58 8.38 3.75
C VAL A 350 -28.10 8.14 3.46
N VAL A 351 -27.33 7.91 4.51
CA VAL A 351 -26.01 7.30 4.41
C VAL A 351 -26.16 5.79 4.62
N ILE A 352 -25.83 4.98 3.62
CA ILE A 352 -25.75 3.54 3.77
C ILE A 352 -24.37 3.20 4.34
N GLU A 353 -24.32 2.57 5.52
CA GLU A 353 -23.07 2.18 6.18
C GLU A 353 -23.18 0.76 6.76
N GLY A 354 -22.21 0.34 7.55
CA GLY A 354 -22.19 -0.98 8.20
C GLY A 354 -21.43 -2.03 7.39
N TYR A 355 -21.92 -3.26 7.39
CA TYR A 355 -21.22 -4.35 6.69
C TYR A 355 -21.39 -4.17 5.17
N PRO A 356 -20.30 -4.26 4.37
CA PRO A 356 -20.42 -4.16 2.94
C PRO A 356 -21.11 -5.39 2.36
N PRO A 357 -21.69 -5.30 1.14
CA PRO A 357 -22.10 -6.48 0.38
C PRO A 357 -20.96 -7.52 0.36
N PRO A 358 -21.27 -8.82 0.53
CA PRO A 358 -20.26 -9.86 0.52
C PRO A 358 -19.57 -9.92 -0.84
N ARG A 359 -18.29 -10.30 -0.84
CA ARG A 359 -17.52 -10.49 -2.07
C ARG A 359 -18.17 -11.58 -2.93
N ASP A 360 -18.32 -11.28 -4.22
CA ASP A 360 -18.95 -12.16 -5.19
C ASP A 360 -18.47 -11.77 -6.60
N PRO A 361 -18.22 -12.72 -7.52
CA PRO A 361 -17.75 -12.41 -8.87
C PRO A 361 -18.74 -11.57 -9.70
N ARG A 362 -20.02 -11.51 -9.30
CA ARG A 362 -21.05 -10.69 -9.96
C ARG A 362 -21.08 -9.24 -9.46
N LEU A 363 -20.28 -8.90 -8.45
CA LEU A 363 -20.14 -7.55 -7.91
C LEU A 363 -18.72 -7.03 -8.11
N ARG A 364 -18.60 -5.88 -8.76
CA ARG A 364 -17.34 -5.13 -8.84
C ARG A 364 -17.25 -4.18 -7.65
N THR A 365 -16.04 -4.01 -7.14
CA THR A 365 -15.78 -3.16 -5.97
C THR A 365 -14.47 -2.41 -6.15
N LEU A 366 -14.50 -1.13 -5.82
CA LEU A 366 -13.35 -0.25 -5.66
C LEU A 366 -13.42 0.34 -4.24
N VAL A 367 -12.28 0.52 -3.56
CA VAL A 367 -12.26 1.10 -2.20
C VAL A 367 -11.23 2.20 -2.11
N VAL A 368 -11.63 3.36 -1.56
CA VAL A 368 -10.73 4.48 -1.22
C VAL A 368 -10.49 4.48 0.28
N THR A 369 -9.24 4.43 0.70
CA THR A 369 -8.84 4.31 2.11
C THR A 369 -7.74 5.30 2.49
N PRO A 370 -7.69 5.73 3.76
CA PRO A 370 -6.58 6.51 4.29
C PRO A 370 -5.42 5.61 4.73
N ASP A 371 -4.22 5.99 4.32
CA ASP A 371 -2.99 5.46 4.88
C ASP A 371 -2.09 6.60 5.38
N PRO A 372 -1.08 6.32 6.22
CA PRO A 372 -0.18 7.34 6.72
C PRO A 372 0.47 8.10 5.55
N GLY A 373 0.19 9.40 5.47
CA GLY A 373 0.74 10.27 4.44
C GLY A 373 0.16 10.15 3.03
N VAL A 374 -0.81 9.26 2.77
CA VAL A 374 -1.42 9.05 1.44
C VAL A 374 -2.91 8.67 1.51
N ILE A 375 -3.60 8.79 0.39
CA ILE A 375 -4.85 8.08 0.08
C ILE A 375 -4.49 6.87 -0.78
N GLU A 376 -4.98 5.68 -0.43
CA GLU A 376 -4.84 4.46 -1.22
C GLU A 376 -6.16 4.15 -1.94
N VAL A 377 -6.08 3.71 -3.20
CA VAL A 377 -7.24 3.26 -3.98
C VAL A 377 -7.04 1.80 -4.35
N ASN A 378 -7.87 0.91 -3.79
CA ASN A 378 -7.92 -0.50 -4.14
C ASN A 378 -8.81 -0.67 -5.38
N LEU A 379 -8.20 -0.93 -6.54
CA LEU A 379 -8.90 -1.03 -7.82
C LEU A 379 -9.57 -2.40 -8.02
N GLN A 380 -10.67 -2.40 -8.78
CA GLN A 380 -11.28 -3.61 -9.30
C GLN A 380 -10.32 -4.38 -10.22
N PRO A 381 -10.40 -5.72 -10.31
CA PRO A 381 -9.53 -6.51 -11.17
C PRO A 381 -9.83 -6.26 -12.66
N ALA A 382 -8.80 -5.93 -13.44
CA ALA A 382 -8.87 -5.82 -14.89
C ALA A 382 -8.55 -7.17 -15.54
N SER A 383 -9.39 -7.60 -16.47
CA SER A 383 -9.25 -8.86 -17.22
C SER A 383 -8.46 -8.74 -18.52
N SER A 384 -8.33 -7.51 -19.03
CA SER A 384 -7.62 -7.19 -20.27
C SER A 384 -6.73 -5.95 -20.11
N TRP A 385 -5.74 -5.84 -21.00
CA TRP A 385 -4.92 -4.66 -21.17
C TRP A 385 -5.75 -3.39 -21.42
N THR A 386 -6.80 -3.50 -22.24
CA THR A 386 -7.66 -2.33 -22.55
C THR A 386 -8.38 -1.83 -21.29
N GLU A 387 -8.99 -2.75 -20.52
CA GLU A 387 -9.63 -2.41 -19.24
C GLU A 387 -8.64 -1.81 -18.24
N LEU A 388 -7.40 -2.30 -18.22
CA LEU A 388 -6.34 -1.79 -17.34
C LEU A 388 -5.90 -0.36 -17.73
N VAL A 389 -5.74 -0.09 -19.03
CA VAL A 389 -5.44 1.25 -19.56
C VAL A 389 -6.57 2.21 -19.19
N ASP A 390 -7.81 1.87 -19.51
CA ASP A 390 -8.98 2.70 -19.25
C ASP A 390 -9.11 3.02 -17.75
N THR A 391 -8.97 1.99 -16.90
CA THR A 391 -9.06 2.15 -15.44
C THR A 391 -7.97 3.08 -14.91
N THR A 392 -6.74 2.92 -15.39
CA THR A 392 -5.59 3.72 -14.95
C THR A 392 -5.74 5.19 -15.39
N GLU A 393 -6.12 5.43 -16.64
CA GLU A 393 -6.29 6.79 -17.16
C GLU A 393 -7.41 7.54 -16.44
N VAL A 394 -8.57 6.89 -16.22
CA VAL A 394 -9.68 7.46 -15.45
C VAL A 394 -9.27 7.78 -14.02
N LEU A 395 -8.57 6.86 -13.34
CA LEU A 395 -8.11 7.07 -11.97
C LEU A 395 -7.19 8.29 -11.87
N TYR A 396 -6.15 8.36 -12.71
CA TYR A 396 -5.19 9.47 -12.67
C TYR A 396 -5.86 10.81 -13.03
N ALA A 397 -6.81 10.82 -13.97
CA ALA A 397 -7.58 12.01 -14.31
C ALA A 397 -8.46 12.46 -13.13
N ALA A 398 -9.15 11.53 -12.47
CA ALA A 398 -9.98 11.79 -11.30
C ALA A 398 -9.13 12.32 -10.13
N ALA A 399 -8.02 11.67 -9.80
CA ALA A 399 -7.09 12.12 -8.76
C ALA A 399 -6.59 13.55 -9.02
N LYS A 400 -6.15 13.84 -10.25
CA LYS A 400 -5.70 15.19 -10.62
C LYS A 400 -6.82 16.23 -10.47
N ALA A 401 -8.04 15.90 -10.89
CA ALA A 401 -9.20 16.78 -10.72
C ALA A 401 -9.55 17.01 -9.23
N SER A 402 -9.29 16.02 -8.38
CA SER A 402 -9.42 16.08 -6.92
C SER A 402 -8.24 16.74 -6.21
N ARG A 403 -7.31 17.37 -6.94
CA ARG A 403 -6.10 18.00 -6.39
C ARG A 403 -5.19 17.01 -5.67
N LEU A 404 -5.12 15.80 -6.20
CA LEU A 404 -4.23 14.74 -5.76
C LEU A 404 -3.17 14.44 -6.84
N GLY A 405 -1.96 14.13 -6.40
CA GLY A 405 -0.79 13.79 -7.21
C GLY A 405 -0.14 12.49 -6.76
N THR A 406 0.87 12.06 -7.50
CA THR A 406 1.55 10.75 -7.36
C THR A 406 3.02 10.88 -7.02
N GLU A 407 3.48 12.12 -6.79
CA GLU A 407 4.86 12.48 -6.54
C GLU A 407 4.99 13.38 -5.31
N LYS A 408 6.16 13.30 -4.66
CA LYS A 408 6.59 14.19 -3.58
C LYS A 408 7.99 14.71 -3.86
N PHE A 409 8.31 15.85 -3.26
CA PHE A 409 9.64 16.44 -3.34
C PHE A 409 10.21 16.62 -1.94
N GLU A 410 11.47 16.23 -1.76
CA GLU A 410 12.22 16.47 -0.52
C GLU A 410 12.86 17.87 -0.52
N LEU A 411 13.26 18.35 0.67
CA LEU A 411 13.89 19.66 0.83
C LEU A 411 15.12 19.86 -0.07
N ASP A 412 15.88 18.81 -0.31
CA ASP A 412 17.09 18.85 -1.14
C ASP A 412 16.81 18.77 -2.66
N GLY A 413 15.52 18.71 -3.03
CA GLY A 413 15.05 18.55 -4.39
C GLY A 413 14.94 17.09 -4.84
N THR A 414 15.14 16.10 -3.98
CA THR A 414 14.90 14.70 -4.35
C THR A 414 13.43 14.51 -4.77
N HIS A 415 13.22 13.75 -5.84
CA HIS A 415 11.90 13.45 -6.39
C HIS A 415 11.59 11.97 -6.11
N SER A 416 10.47 11.70 -5.45
CA SER A 416 9.98 10.35 -5.15
C SER A 416 8.52 10.21 -5.57
N GLY A 417 7.99 8.98 -5.51
CA GLY A 417 6.55 8.77 -5.58
C GLY A 417 5.83 9.43 -4.39
N SER A 418 4.52 9.19 -4.29
CA SER A 418 3.65 9.67 -3.21
C SER A 418 4.11 9.29 -1.79
N GLY A 419 5.09 8.39 -1.66
CA GLY A 419 5.53 7.79 -0.40
C GLY A 419 4.75 6.52 -0.02
N GLY A 420 3.66 6.22 -0.73
CA GLY A 420 2.93 4.95 -0.67
C GLY A 420 3.40 3.96 -1.74
N GLY A 421 2.90 2.73 -1.64
CA GLY A 421 3.11 1.70 -2.66
C GLY A 421 2.23 1.90 -3.89
N ASN A 422 2.50 1.11 -4.93
CA ASN A 422 1.61 0.82 -6.06
C ASN A 422 1.63 -0.69 -6.28
N HIS A 423 1.11 -1.43 -5.29
CA HIS A 423 1.15 -2.88 -5.33
C HIS A 423 0.43 -3.40 -6.57
N VAL A 424 0.98 -4.44 -7.19
CA VAL A 424 0.38 -5.10 -8.36
C VAL A 424 -0.22 -6.42 -7.90
N THR A 425 -1.53 -6.59 -8.06
CA THR A 425 -2.23 -7.80 -7.65
C THR A 425 -2.46 -8.72 -8.83
N LEU A 426 -2.09 -10.00 -8.71
CA LEU A 426 -2.26 -11.04 -9.72
C LEU A 426 -3.26 -12.08 -9.22
N GLY A 427 -4.14 -12.55 -10.10
CA GLY A 427 -5.12 -13.58 -9.77
C GLY A 427 -6.01 -13.95 -10.94
N GLY A 428 -7.20 -14.47 -10.65
CA GLY A 428 -8.27 -14.68 -11.62
C GLY A 428 -9.57 -14.03 -11.13
N MET A 429 -10.61 -14.01 -11.97
CA MET A 429 -11.92 -13.45 -11.60
C MET A 429 -12.54 -14.18 -10.41
N THR A 430 -12.29 -15.48 -10.33
CA THR A 430 -12.59 -16.34 -9.18
C THR A 430 -11.30 -17.01 -8.70
N PRO A 431 -11.24 -17.48 -7.44
CA PRO A 431 -10.09 -18.26 -6.97
C PRO A 431 -9.86 -19.54 -7.79
N ALA A 432 -10.92 -20.15 -8.30
CA ALA A 432 -10.84 -21.31 -9.19
C ALA A 432 -10.17 -20.98 -10.54
N ASP A 433 -10.28 -19.73 -11.00
CA ASP A 433 -9.62 -19.24 -12.21
C ASP A 433 -8.19 -18.76 -11.98
N SER A 434 -7.75 -18.59 -10.72
CA SER A 434 -6.43 -18.05 -10.42
C SER A 434 -5.32 -18.86 -11.09
N PRO A 435 -4.47 -18.23 -11.94
CA PRO A 435 -3.37 -18.95 -12.58
C PRO A 435 -2.37 -19.50 -11.56
N LEU A 436 -2.23 -18.84 -10.40
CA LEU A 436 -1.30 -19.23 -9.35
C LEU A 436 -1.78 -20.45 -8.55
N LEU A 437 -3.10 -20.70 -8.48
CA LEU A 437 -3.66 -21.90 -7.87
C LEU A 437 -3.79 -23.06 -8.87
N ARG A 438 -4.14 -22.75 -10.13
CA ARG A 438 -4.27 -23.74 -11.21
C ARG A 438 -2.92 -24.31 -11.66
N ARG A 439 -1.88 -23.48 -11.67
CA ARG A 439 -0.49 -23.82 -12.03
C ARG A 439 0.46 -23.24 -10.98
N PRO A 440 0.64 -23.91 -9.84
CA PRO A 440 1.52 -23.41 -8.77
C PRO A 440 3.00 -23.29 -9.18
N ASP A 441 3.41 -23.94 -10.27
CA ASP A 441 4.72 -23.74 -10.90
C ASP A 441 4.91 -22.32 -11.46
N LEU A 442 3.83 -21.57 -11.74
CA LEU A 442 3.91 -20.14 -12.08
C LEU A 442 4.39 -19.32 -10.88
N LEU A 443 3.87 -19.58 -9.66
CA LEU A 443 4.33 -18.89 -8.46
C LEU A 443 5.80 -19.19 -8.16
N ARG A 444 6.21 -20.48 -8.28
CA ARG A 444 7.63 -20.87 -8.23
C ARG A 444 8.45 -20.10 -9.25
N SER A 445 8.00 -20.04 -10.51
CA SER A 445 8.71 -19.37 -11.60
C SER A 445 8.88 -17.88 -11.32
N LEU A 446 7.83 -17.19 -10.88
CA LEU A 446 7.87 -15.77 -10.53
C LEU A 446 8.85 -15.50 -9.38
N VAL A 447 8.76 -16.26 -8.28
CA VAL A 447 9.67 -16.11 -7.13
C VAL A 447 11.11 -16.38 -7.55
N THR A 448 11.35 -17.44 -8.32
CA THR A 448 12.69 -17.80 -8.80
C THR A 448 13.26 -16.74 -9.74
N TYR A 449 12.44 -16.22 -10.67
CA TYR A 449 12.84 -15.22 -11.64
C TYR A 449 13.18 -13.88 -10.97
N TRP A 450 12.35 -13.40 -10.04
CA TRP A 450 12.68 -12.24 -9.20
C TRP A 450 13.94 -12.48 -8.37
N GLN A 451 14.14 -13.70 -7.84
CA GLN A 451 15.34 -14.03 -7.08
C GLN A 451 16.61 -13.93 -7.96
N HIS A 452 16.53 -14.34 -9.22
CA HIS A 452 17.63 -14.24 -10.19
C HIS A 452 17.89 -12.83 -10.71
N HIS A 453 16.84 -12.00 -10.76
CA HIS A 453 16.89 -10.64 -11.29
C HIS A 453 16.59 -9.59 -10.22
N PRO A 454 17.56 -9.23 -9.35
CA PRO A 454 17.40 -8.20 -8.33
C PRO A 454 16.89 -6.85 -8.84
N SER A 455 17.11 -6.53 -10.12
CA SER A 455 16.57 -5.30 -10.73
C SER A 455 15.05 -5.21 -10.65
N LEU A 456 14.32 -6.33 -10.70
CA LEU A 456 12.85 -6.35 -10.58
C LEU A 456 12.36 -5.91 -9.20
N SER A 457 13.19 -6.07 -8.16
CA SER A 457 12.92 -5.56 -6.81
C SER A 457 13.42 -4.13 -6.63
N TYR A 458 14.53 -3.77 -7.26
CA TYR A 458 15.29 -2.57 -6.92
C TYR A 458 14.98 -1.37 -7.80
N LEU A 459 14.72 -1.59 -9.09
CA LEU A 459 14.43 -0.52 -10.05
C LEU A 459 13.14 0.22 -9.70
N PHE A 460 12.11 -0.53 -9.30
CA PHE A 460 10.77 -0.01 -9.07
C PHE A 460 10.46 0.27 -7.59
N SER A 461 11.42 0.04 -6.69
CA SER A 461 11.22 0.23 -5.25
C SER A 461 11.24 1.69 -4.82
N GLY A 462 10.63 1.95 -3.66
CA GLY A 462 10.79 3.20 -2.91
C GLY A 462 12.18 3.34 -2.29
N ARG A 463 12.49 4.48 -1.67
CA ARG A 463 13.81 4.72 -1.03
C ARG A 463 14.07 3.80 0.16
N PHE A 464 13.03 3.41 0.88
CA PHE A 464 13.14 2.51 2.03
C PHE A 464 13.19 1.05 1.59
N ILE A 465 14.41 0.56 1.34
CA ILE A 465 14.68 -0.82 0.94
C ILE A 465 15.68 -1.50 1.86
N GLY A 466 15.67 -2.83 1.86
CA GLY A 466 16.52 -3.66 2.70
C GLY A 466 15.72 -4.70 3.48
N PRO A 467 16.41 -5.47 4.33
CA PRO A 467 15.83 -6.61 5.06
C PRO A 467 14.71 -6.21 6.03
N THR A 468 14.66 -4.94 6.44
CA THR A 468 13.64 -4.39 7.35
C THR A 468 12.61 -3.51 6.65
N SER A 469 12.59 -3.51 5.31
CA SER A 469 11.68 -2.68 4.52
C SER A 469 10.23 -3.13 4.61
N GLN A 470 9.33 -2.48 3.86
CA GLN A 470 7.93 -2.86 3.79
C GLN A 470 7.67 -4.12 2.95
N ALA A 471 8.62 -4.46 2.06
CA ALA A 471 8.51 -5.57 1.12
C ALA A 471 9.91 -6.17 0.82
N PRO A 472 10.66 -6.66 1.83
CA PRO A 472 11.96 -7.30 1.61
C PRO A 472 11.86 -8.49 0.65
N ARG A 473 12.93 -8.66 -0.12
CA ARG A 473 13.13 -9.88 -0.92
C ARG A 473 13.31 -11.08 0.00
N VAL A 474 12.95 -12.27 -0.51
CA VAL A 474 13.03 -13.52 0.25
C VAL A 474 14.46 -13.86 0.72
N ASP A 475 15.49 -13.41 0.00
CA ASP A 475 16.90 -13.69 0.26
C ASP A 475 17.67 -12.54 0.91
N GLU A 476 16.99 -11.46 1.30
CA GLU A 476 17.68 -10.26 1.81
C GLU A 476 17.99 -10.34 3.32
N ALA A 477 17.29 -11.21 4.06
CA ALA A 477 17.43 -11.32 5.51
C ALA A 477 17.66 -12.77 5.98
N ARG A 478 16.77 -13.69 5.59
CA ARG A 478 16.79 -15.10 5.99
C ARG A 478 17.52 -15.96 4.95
N HIS A 479 18.83 -16.11 5.11
CA HIS A 479 19.66 -16.83 4.13
C HIS A 479 19.31 -18.33 4.04
N ASP A 480 18.77 -18.91 5.12
CA ASP A 480 18.22 -20.27 5.18
C ASP A 480 16.96 -20.46 4.32
N ALA A 481 16.21 -19.38 4.06
CA ALA A 481 14.92 -19.47 3.35
C ALA A 481 15.07 -20.03 1.92
N LEU A 482 16.22 -19.82 1.27
CA LEU A 482 16.46 -20.35 -0.08
C LEU A 482 16.60 -21.87 -0.09
N ASP A 483 17.22 -22.46 0.94
CA ASP A 483 17.33 -23.92 1.06
C ASP A 483 15.94 -24.53 1.30
N GLU A 484 15.14 -23.92 2.17
CA GLU A 484 13.77 -24.36 2.45
C GLU A 484 12.83 -24.17 1.24
N LEU A 485 13.02 -23.09 0.44
CA LEU A 485 12.30 -22.90 -0.81
C LEU A 485 12.63 -23.98 -1.85
N GLU A 486 13.90 -24.37 -1.97
CA GLU A 486 14.29 -25.46 -2.87
C GLU A 486 13.65 -26.81 -2.46
N ILE A 487 13.48 -27.05 -1.15
CA ILE A 487 12.72 -28.20 -0.64
C ILE A 487 11.24 -28.08 -1.01
N ALA A 488 10.63 -26.90 -0.81
CA ALA A 488 9.23 -26.65 -1.19
C ALA A 488 9.00 -26.85 -2.69
N PHE A 489 9.93 -26.42 -3.54
CA PHE A 489 9.90 -26.67 -4.99
C PHE A 489 9.99 -28.16 -5.30
N GLY A 490 10.87 -28.91 -4.62
CA GLY A 490 10.95 -30.37 -4.78
C GLY A 490 9.66 -31.10 -4.35
N GLU A 491 8.99 -30.62 -3.29
CA GLU A 491 7.69 -31.14 -2.90
C GLU A 491 6.59 -30.82 -3.92
N LEU A 492 6.64 -29.63 -4.53
CA LEU A 492 5.73 -29.28 -5.62
C LEU A 492 5.90 -30.23 -6.81
N ASP A 493 7.14 -30.52 -7.21
CA ASP A 493 7.45 -31.47 -8.29
C ASP A 493 6.96 -32.89 -7.96
N ARG A 494 7.08 -33.31 -6.69
CA ARG A 494 6.60 -34.61 -6.20
C ARG A 494 5.07 -34.72 -6.25
N LEU A 495 4.36 -33.63 -5.95
CA LEU A 495 2.89 -33.58 -5.93
C LEU A 495 2.31 -33.46 -7.35
N GLY A 496 3.06 -32.89 -8.30
CA GLY A 496 2.64 -32.75 -9.69
C GLY A 496 1.67 -31.58 -9.89
N ARG A 497 0.77 -31.68 -10.88
CA ARG A 497 -0.12 -30.57 -11.29
C ARG A 497 -1.41 -30.48 -10.46
N ASP A 498 -1.88 -31.58 -9.89
CA ASP A 498 -3.16 -31.64 -9.15
C ASP A 498 -2.95 -31.34 -7.66
N VAL A 499 -2.35 -30.18 -7.36
CA VAL A 499 -2.10 -29.74 -5.98
C VAL A 499 -3.33 -29.03 -5.44
N PRO A 500 -3.90 -29.46 -4.30
CA PRO A 500 -5.00 -28.73 -3.67
C PRO A 500 -4.59 -27.28 -3.34
N PRO A 501 -5.44 -26.26 -3.60
CA PRO A 501 -5.10 -24.85 -3.39
C PRO A 501 -4.57 -24.51 -1.99
N TRP A 502 -5.14 -25.12 -0.94
CA TRP A 502 -4.67 -24.92 0.44
C TRP A 502 -3.24 -25.42 0.67
N LEU A 503 -2.81 -26.45 -0.07
CA LEU A 503 -1.47 -27.00 0.04
C LEU A 503 -0.46 -26.14 -0.72
N VAL A 504 -0.85 -25.57 -1.86
CA VAL A 504 -0.05 -24.55 -2.57
C VAL A 504 0.31 -23.41 -1.62
N ASP A 505 -0.68 -22.85 -0.94
CA ASP A 505 -0.46 -21.80 0.05
C ASP A 505 0.48 -22.26 1.18
N ARG A 506 0.26 -23.44 1.76
CA ARG A 506 1.07 -23.96 2.88
C ARG A 506 2.53 -24.24 2.52
N LEU A 507 2.83 -24.56 1.26
CA LEU A 507 4.20 -24.73 0.79
C LEU A 507 5.00 -23.41 0.80
N PHE A 508 4.33 -22.27 0.59
CA PHE A 508 5.00 -20.97 0.46
C PHE A 508 4.80 -20.03 1.65
N ARG A 509 3.70 -20.14 2.41
CA ARG A 509 3.27 -19.18 3.43
C ARG A 509 4.29 -18.87 4.51
N HIS A 510 5.08 -19.85 4.91
CA HIS A 510 6.08 -19.69 5.99
C HIS A 510 7.47 -19.27 5.46
N LEU A 511 7.62 -19.22 4.14
CA LEU A 511 8.86 -18.86 3.44
C LEU A 511 8.77 -17.44 2.85
N LEU A 512 7.59 -17.06 2.35
CA LEU A 512 7.30 -15.72 1.82
C LEU A 512 6.81 -14.79 2.94
N VAL A 513 7.72 -14.44 3.85
CA VAL A 513 7.46 -13.60 5.02
C VAL A 513 8.60 -12.60 5.26
N ASP A 514 8.29 -11.51 5.97
CA ASP A 514 9.33 -10.63 6.49
C ASP A 514 10.10 -11.24 7.69
N LEU A 515 11.05 -10.47 8.23
CA LEU A 515 11.84 -10.84 9.42
C LEU A 515 11.00 -11.16 10.68
N THR A 516 9.75 -10.72 10.75
CA THR A 516 8.84 -10.97 11.88
C THR A 516 7.87 -12.13 11.62
N GLY A 517 7.93 -12.74 10.44
CA GLY A 517 7.02 -13.81 10.02
C GLY A 517 5.71 -13.28 9.41
N ASN A 518 5.65 -12.03 8.98
CA ASN A 518 4.44 -11.42 8.41
C ASN A 518 4.40 -11.59 6.88
N THR A 519 3.37 -12.29 6.39
CA THR A 519 3.09 -12.52 4.96
C THR A 519 2.70 -11.26 4.21
N HIS A 520 2.00 -10.33 4.89
CA HIS A 520 1.57 -9.05 4.30
C HIS A 520 2.75 -8.11 4.04
N ARG A 521 3.93 -8.39 4.60
CA ARG A 521 5.15 -7.59 4.43
C ARG A 521 6.19 -8.27 3.55
N ALA A 522 5.85 -9.36 2.86
CA ALA A 522 6.75 -9.98 1.89
C ALA A 522 6.67 -9.26 0.53
N GLU A 523 7.74 -9.30 -0.26
CA GLU A 523 7.73 -8.84 -1.65
C GLU A 523 6.63 -9.53 -2.48
N PHE A 524 6.54 -10.86 -2.34
CA PHE A 524 5.43 -11.67 -2.83
C PHE A 524 4.47 -11.95 -1.68
N CYS A 525 3.47 -11.09 -1.51
CA CYS A 525 2.47 -11.24 -0.47
C CYS A 525 1.41 -12.25 -0.91
N ILE A 526 1.32 -13.36 -0.18
CA ILE A 526 0.35 -14.43 -0.42
C ILE A 526 -0.78 -14.43 0.61
N ASP A 527 -0.95 -13.34 1.36
CA ASP A 527 -1.96 -13.24 2.42
C ASP A 527 -3.39 -13.44 1.90
N LYS A 528 -3.61 -13.05 0.63
CA LYS A 528 -4.88 -13.18 -0.10
C LYS A 528 -4.88 -14.40 -1.05
N LEU A 529 -3.94 -15.34 -0.94
CA LEU A 529 -3.87 -16.53 -1.82
C LEU A 529 -4.88 -17.59 -1.39
N PHE A 530 -4.60 -18.33 -0.31
CA PHE A 530 -5.54 -19.31 0.22
C PHE A 530 -5.39 -19.44 1.74
N THR A 531 -6.03 -18.54 2.48
CA THR A 531 -5.99 -18.58 3.95
C THR A 531 -6.87 -19.73 4.49
N PRO A 532 -6.33 -20.64 5.32
CA PRO A 532 -7.06 -21.84 5.73
C PRO A 532 -8.19 -21.56 6.73
N GLU A 533 -8.12 -20.48 7.50
CA GLU A 533 -9.01 -20.21 8.63
C GLU A 533 -10.42 -19.71 8.24
N ALA A 534 -10.60 -19.07 7.08
CA ALA A 534 -11.89 -18.50 6.65
C ALA A 534 -12.06 -18.44 5.12
N GLU A 535 -13.30 -18.53 4.62
CA GLU A 535 -13.60 -18.46 3.17
C GLU A 535 -13.22 -17.11 2.58
N ARG A 536 -13.47 -16.00 3.30
CA ARG A 536 -13.10 -14.64 2.88
C ARG A 536 -11.61 -14.44 2.54
N GLY A 537 -10.74 -15.30 3.06
CA GLY A 537 -9.29 -15.23 2.82
C GLY A 537 -8.80 -16.12 1.67
N ARG A 538 -9.70 -16.81 0.96
CA ARG A 538 -9.38 -17.72 -0.15
C ARG A 538 -9.70 -17.04 -1.47
N LEU A 539 -8.87 -16.08 -1.86
CA LEU A 539 -9.13 -15.20 -3.02
C LEU A 539 -8.33 -15.59 -4.26
N GLY A 540 -7.31 -16.45 -4.11
CA GLY A 540 -6.44 -16.84 -5.21
C GLY A 540 -5.52 -15.70 -5.69
N LEU A 541 -5.24 -14.72 -4.83
CA LEU A 541 -4.49 -13.51 -5.19
C LEU A 541 -3.06 -13.53 -4.62
N VAL A 542 -2.11 -13.03 -5.40
CA VAL A 542 -0.76 -12.67 -4.92
C VAL A 542 -0.49 -11.21 -5.23
N GLU A 543 0.08 -10.50 -4.27
CA GLU A 543 0.38 -9.08 -4.38
C GLU A 543 1.89 -8.87 -4.45
N LEU A 544 2.34 -8.22 -5.50
CA LEU A 544 3.71 -7.76 -5.64
C LEU A 544 3.82 -6.40 -4.97
N ARG A 545 4.54 -6.36 -3.83
CA ARG A 545 4.59 -5.19 -2.96
C ARG A 545 5.83 -4.30 -3.15
N GLY A 546 6.81 -4.78 -3.91
CA GLY A 546 8.09 -4.09 -4.16
C GLY A 546 8.02 -2.88 -5.11
N PHE A 547 6.84 -2.31 -5.32
CA PHE A 547 6.58 -1.28 -6.33
C PHE A 547 6.19 0.05 -5.67
N GLU A 548 6.97 1.10 -5.91
CA GLU A 548 6.65 2.49 -5.59
C GLU A 548 5.65 3.07 -6.60
N MET A 549 4.88 4.07 -6.16
CA MET A 549 3.97 4.81 -7.03
C MET A 549 4.69 5.55 -8.16
N PRO A 550 4.42 5.23 -9.44
CA PRO A 550 5.01 5.95 -10.57
C PRO A 550 4.40 7.35 -10.74
N PRO A 551 5.21 8.35 -11.11
CA PRO A 551 4.76 9.74 -11.26
C PRO A 551 3.86 9.98 -12.49
N HIS A 552 3.68 8.98 -13.35
CA HIS A 552 2.92 9.09 -14.60
C HIS A 552 2.11 7.83 -14.91
N PRO A 553 0.86 7.93 -15.42
CA PRO A 553 0.01 6.77 -15.70
C PRO A 553 0.64 5.81 -16.72
N GLN A 554 1.29 6.34 -17.76
CA GLN A 554 1.98 5.48 -18.75
C GLN A 554 3.14 4.69 -18.14
N MET A 555 3.85 5.24 -17.14
CA MET A 555 4.87 4.47 -16.42
C MET A 555 4.20 3.36 -15.62
N ALA A 556 3.13 3.66 -14.87
CA ALA A 556 2.36 2.62 -14.17
C ALA A 556 1.88 1.50 -15.11
N LEU A 557 1.44 1.85 -16.32
CA LEU A 557 1.03 0.88 -17.35
C LEU A 557 2.20 0.07 -17.92
N VAL A 558 3.38 0.66 -18.15
CA VAL A 558 4.57 -0.11 -18.58
C VAL A 558 5.04 -1.08 -17.49
N GLN A 559 5.02 -0.66 -16.22
CA GLN A 559 5.32 -1.55 -15.09
C GLN A 559 4.31 -2.71 -15.02
N ALA A 560 3.03 -2.41 -15.20
CA ALA A 560 1.97 -3.41 -15.25
C ALA A 560 2.13 -4.36 -16.45
N LEU A 561 2.52 -3.85 -17.62
CA LEU A 561 2.80 -4.61 -18.84
C LEU A 561 4.00 -5.54 -18.66
N LEU A 562 5.07 -5.09 -18.00
CA LEU A 562 6.23 -5.93 -17.69
C LEU A 562 5.82 -7.15 -16.88
N VAL A 563 5.07 -6.95 -15.79
CA VAL A 563 4.56 -8.06 -14.96
C VAL A 563 3.65 -8.98 -15.76
N ARG A 564 2.71 -8.42 -16.54
CA ARG A 564 1.79 -9.19 -17.40
C ARG A 564 2.54 -10.04 -18.44
N SER A 565 3.57 -9.46 -19.05
CA SER A 565 4.46 -10.13 -20.02
C SER A 565 5.24 -11.27 -19.38
N LEU A 566 5.75 -11.06 -18.17
CA LEU A 566 6.45 -12.10 -17.41
C LEU A 566 5.51 -13.24 -17.02
N VAL A 567 4.26 -12.96 -16.64
CA VAL A 567 3.25 -14.01 -16.40
C VAL A 567 3.00 -14.83 -17.67
N ALA A 568 2.83 -14.18 -18.83
CA ALA A 568 2.66 -14.88 -20.10
C ALA A 568 3.87 -15.76 -20.43
N ARG A 569 5.08 -15.18 -20.37
CA ARG A 569 6.35 -15.89 -20.60
C ARG A 569 6.51 -17.11 -19.69
N LEU A 570 6.30 -16.94 -18.39
CA LEU A 570 6.54 -17.99 -17.39
C LEU A 570 5.42 -19.05 -17.36
N TRP A 571 4.24 -18.72 -17.89
CA TRP A 571 3.17 -19.69 -18.08
C TRP A 571 3.45 -20.63 -19.26
N GLU A 572 3.93 -20.06 -20.38
CA GLU A 572 4.28 -20.79 -21.59
C GLU A 572 5.53 -21.67 -21.38
N ASP A 573 6.57 -21.10 -20.76
CA ASP A 573 7.83 -21.78 -20.43
C ASP A 573 8.20 -21.53 -18.95
N PRO A 574 7.89 -22.48 -18.04
CA PRO A 574 8.21 -22.35 -16.62
C PRO A 574 9.71 -22.19 -16.34
N PHE A 575 10.05 -21.31 -15.39
CA PHE A 575 11.44 -21.02 -15.04
C PHE A 575 11.91 -21.86 -13.85
N GLU A 576 12.60 -22.96 -14.13
CA GLU A 576 12.99 -23.98 -13.15
C GLU A 576 14.47 -23.93 -12.71
N ALA A 577 15.11 -22.76 -12.81
CA ALA A 577 16.51 -22.60 -12.41
C ALA A 577 16.74 -22.78 -10.90
N ARG A 578 17.98 -23.13 -10.51
CA ARG A 578 18.39 -23.18 -9.09
C ARG A 578 18.58 -21.78 -8.52
N LEU A 579 18.16 -21.55 -7.28
CA LEU A 579 18.25 -20.23 -6.65
C LEU A 579 19.72 -19.80 -6.46
N VAL A 580 20.02 -18.53 -6.69
CA VAL A 580 21.38 -17.99 -6.64
C VAL A 580 21.72 -17.53 -5.22
N ARG A 581 22.84 -17.99 -4.65
CA ARG A 581 23.28 -17.54 -3.32
C ARG A 581 24.06 -16.22 -3.40
N TRP A 582 23.34 -15.11 -3.60
CA TRP A 582 23.94 -13.77 -3.78
C TRP A 582 24.77 -13.29 -2.58
N GLY A 583 24.30 -13.51 -1.35
CA GLY A 583 24.96 -13.01 -0.14
C GLY A 583 25.19 -11.50 -0.21
N THR A 584 26.41 -11.05 0.14
CA THR A 584 26.75 -9.62 0.17
C THR A 584 26.77 -8.95 -1.20
N GLU A 585 26.84 -9.70 -2.31
CA GLU A 585 26.78 -9.13 -3.66
C GLU A 585 25.45 -8.43 -3.92
N LEU A 586 24.36 -8.85 -3.25
CA LEU A 586 23.06 -8.22 -3.39
C LEU A 586 23.14 -6.71 -3.06
N HIS A 587 23.81 -6.35 -1.96
CA HIS A 587 23.96 -4.96 -1.50
C HIS A 587 25.21 -4.24 -2.03
N ASP A 588 26.22 -4.97 -2.50
CA ASP A 588 27.43 -4.36 -3.08
C ASP A 588 27.28 -4.07 -4.58
N ARG A 589 26.63 -4.96 -5.31
CA ARG A 589 26.51 -4.92 -6.77
C ARG A 589 25.15 -4.36 -7.20
N PHE A 590 24.05 -4.97 -6.78
CA PHE A 590 22.72 -4.69 -7.33
C PHE A 590 22.03 -3.44 -6.78
N LEU A 591 22.70 -2.69 -5.89
CA LEU A 591 22.27 -1.34 -5.51
C LEU A 591 22.87 -0.25 -6.40
N LEU A 592 23.72 -0.63 -7.37
CA LEU A 592 24.36 0.28 -8.31
C LEU A 592 23.56 0.39 -9.62
N PRO A 593 23.29 1.61 -10.14
CA PRO A 593 22.51 1.85 -11.34
C PRO A 593 22.94 1.03 -12.56
N HIS A 594 24.25 0.89 -12.80
CA HIS A 594 24.75 0.17 -13.98
C HIS A 594 24.43 -1.32 -13.92
N GLU A 595 24.51 -1.91 -12.74
CA GLU A 595 24.25 -3.35 -12.55
C GLU A 595 22.74 -3.62 -12.61
N VAL A 596 21.91 -2.72 -12.06
CA VAL A 596 20.44 -2.79 -12.20
C VAL A 596 20.02 -2.63 -13.67
N ALA A 597 20.61 -1.68 -14.39
CA ALA A 597 20.33 -1.48 -15.82
C ALA A 597 20.74 -2.69 -16.67
N GLY A 598 21.88 -3.31 -16.37
CA GLY A 598 22.33 -4.52 -17.05
C GLY A 598 21.45 -5.73 -16.75
N ASP A 599 21.00 -5.89 -15.50
CA ASP A 599 20.13 -7.00 -15.09
C ASP A 599 18.72 -6.86 -15.68
N ILE A 600 18.13 -5.66 -15.70
CA ILE A 600 16.81 -5.45 -16.29
C ILE A 600 16.84 -5.56 -17.83
N ALA A 601 17.99 -5.24 -18.45
CA ALA A 601 18.19 -5.50 -19.88
C ALA A 601 18.13 -7.00 -20.18
N ALA A 602 18.68 -7.86 -19.32
CA ALA A 602 18.57 -9.31 -19.48
C ALA A 602 17.12 -9.80 -19.39
N VAL A 603 16.29 -9.17 -18.55
CA VAL A 603 14.84 -9.46 -18.48
C VAL A 603 14.14 -9.08 -19.79
N ALA A 604 14.42 -7.89 -20.33
CA ALA A 604 13.85 -7.47 -21.62
C ALA A 604 14.32 -8.38 -22.77
N ASP A 605 15.60 -8.76 -22.80
CA ASP A 605 16.14 -9.69 -23.78
C ASP A 605 15.49 -11.08 -23.68
N ASP A 606 15.21 -11.57 -22.47
CA ASP A 606 14.49 -12.83 -22.24
C ASP A 606 13.05 -12.76 -22.77
N LEU A 607 12.32 -11.66 -22.54
CA LEU A 607 10.99 -11.45 -23.12
C LEU A 607 11.03 -11.49 -24.65
N VAL A 608 11.97 -10.77 -25.26
CA VAL A 608 12.16 -10.75 -26.73
C VAL A 608 12.54 -12.14 -27.26
N ALA A 609 13.38 -12.88 -26.55
CA ALA A 609 13.76 -14.25 -26.91
C ALA A 609 12.56 -15.22 -26.89
N HIS A 610 11.53 -14.92 -26.09
CA HIS A 610 10.24 -15.63 -26.06
C HIS A 610 9.18 -14.96 -26.95
N GLY A 611 9.62 -14.11 -27.88
CA GLY A 611 8.79 -13.46 -28.88
C GLY A 611 7.92 -12.33 -28.35
N ILE A 612 8.08 -11.89 -27.10
CA ILE A 612 7.37 -10.72 -26.55
C ILE A 612 8.26 -9.51 -26.80
N ASP A 613 7.94 -8.70 -27.81
CA ASP A 613 8.75 -7.56 -28.28
C ASP A 613 8.74 -6.36 -27.30
N PHE A 614 9.18 -6.59 -26.06
CA PHE A 614 9.30 -5.59 -25.02
C PHE A 614 10.61 -4.81 -25.19
N GLU A 615 10.54 -3.53 -25.58
CA GLU A 615 11.74 -2.74 -25.83
C GLU A 615 12.37 -2.27 -24.51
N LEU A 616 13.68 -2.51 -24.34
CA LEU A 616 14.45 -2.03 -23.20
C LEU A 616 14.30 -0.51 -22.96
N SER A 617 14.22 0.29 -24.03
CA SER A 617 14.09 1.75 -23.92
C SER A 617 12.82 2.21 -23.18
N TRP A 618 11.81 1.34 -23.02
CA TRP A 618 10.62 1.67 -22.25
C TRP A 618 10.90 1.74 -20.74
N LEU A 619 12.06 1.23 -20.29
CA LEU A 619 12.49 1.25 -18.90
C LEU A 619 13.40 2.44 -18.56
N ASP A 620 13.86 3.20 -19.57
CA ASP A 620 14.71 4.38 -19.38
C ASP A 620 14.09 5.43 -18.42
N PRO A 621 12.77 5.74 -18.46
CA PRO A 621 12.17 6.66 -17.49
C PRO A 621 12.26 6.18 -16.04
N PHE A 622 12.19 4.87 -15.79
CA PHE A 622 12.34 4.31 -14.44
C PHE A 622 13.79 4.39 -13.98
N LEU A 623 14.74 4.12 -14.87
CA LEU A 623 16.16 4.23 -14.56
C LEU A 623 16.55 5.68 -14.21
N GLU A 624 16.06 6.67 -14.97
CA GLU A 624 16.35 8.07 -14.68
C GLU A 624 15.61 8.57 -13.42
N PHE A 625 14.38 8.11 -13.19
CA PHE A 625 13.64 8.43 -11.96
C PHE A 625 14.31 7.84 -10.71
N ARG A 626 14.72 6.55 -10.76
CA ARG A 626 15.33 5.86 -9.63
C ARG A 626 16.78 6.27 -9.38
N PHE A 627 17.52 6.53 -10.46
CA PHE A 627 18.96 6.81 -10.42
C PHE A 627 19.31 8.11 -11.14
N PRO A 628 18.77 9.27 -10.68
CA PRO A 628 18.95 10.54 -11.36
C PRO A 628 20.43 10.89 -11.49
N ARG A 629 20.79 11.47 -12.64
CA ARG A 629 22.16 11.95 -12.86
C ARG A 629 22.46 13.16 -11.99
N LEU A 630 23.52 13.05 -11.19
CA LEU A 630 24.00 14.13 -10.32
C LEU A 630 24.91 15.10 -11.08
N GLY A 631 25.71 14.59 -12.03
CA GLY A 631 26.55 15.41 -12.89
C GLY A 631 27.60 14.63 -13.67
N THR A 632 28.30 15.34 -14.57
CA THR A 632 29.36 14.76 -15.41
C THR A 632 30.50 15.76 -15.58
N VAL A 633 31.74 15.26 -15.60
CA VAL A 633 32.94 16.04 -15.93
C VAL A 633 33.85 15.23 -16.85
N GLU A 634 34.57 15.91 -17.73
CA GLU A 634 35.61 15.30 -18.56
C GLU A 634 36.98 15.84 -18.14
N VAL A 635 37.90 14.93 -17.80
CA VAL A 635 39.23 15.25 -17.26
C VAL A 635 40.27 14.50 -18.08
N HIS A 636 41.01 15.22 -18.93
CA HIS A 636 42.10 14.64 -19.73
C HIS A 636 41.71 13.35 -20.51
N GLY A 637 40.52 13.34 -21.10
CA GLY A 637 39.99 12.19 -21.86
C GLY A 637 39.35 11.09 -21.00
N VAL A 638 39.27 11.29 -19.67
CA VAL A 638 38.52 10.44 -18.74
C VAL A 638 37.18 11.12 -18.46
N ARG A 639 36.08 10.48 -18.83
CA ARG A 639 34.72 10.95 -18.51
C ARG A 639 34.27 10.34 -17.19
N LEU A 640 33.90 11.20 -16.24
CA LEU A 640 33.37 10.85 -14.92
C LEU A 640 31.90 11.26 -14.84
N GLU A 641 31.03 10.30 -14.57
CA GLU A 641 29.60 10.52 -14.30
C GLU A 641 29.25 10.07 -12.88
N LEU A 642 28.52 10.92 -12.17
CA LEU A 642 27.93 10.61 -10.86
C LEU A 642 26.42 10.43 -11.01
N ARG A 643 25.89 9.31 -10.53
CA ARG A 643 24.45 9.03 -10.43
C ARG A 643 24.10 8.68 -8.99
N ALA A 644 22.92 9.07 -8.53
CA ALA A 644 22.38 8.55 -7.28
C ALA A 644 22.29 7.02 -7.37
N ALA A 645 22.48 6.33 -6.25
CA ALA A 645 22.40 4.88 -6.16
C ALA A 645 21.55 4.49 -4.95
N ILE A 646 21.14 3.23 -4.88
CA ILE A 646 20.32 2.74 -3.78
C ILE A 646 21.21 2.53 -2.55
N GLU A 647 20.66 2.83 -1.38
CA GLU A 647 21.23 2.49 -0.09
C GLU A 647 20.15 1.88 0.79
N SER A 648 20.46 0.75 1.43
CA SER A 648 19.53 0.09 2.34
C SER A 648 19.46 0.85 3.66
N TRP A 649 18.28 1.39 3.97
CA TRP A 649 18.03 2.05 5.25
C TRP A 649 17.49 1.05 6.25
N LEU A 650 18.25 0.83 7.32
CA LEU A 650 17.93 -0.18 8.32
C LEU A 650 17.08 0.41 9.44
N VAL A 651 16.11 -0.36 9.91
CA VAL A 651 15.42 -0.09 11.17
C VAL A 651 16.42 -0.29 12.32
N LEU A 652 16.45 0.68 13.23
CA LEU A 652 17.33 0.71 14.40
C LEU A 652 16.70 -0.01 15.60
N GLY A 653 17.51 -0.16 16.66
CA GLY A 653 17.04 -0.69 17.94
C GLY A 653 15.87 0.11 18.51
N GLU A 654 15.00 -0.55 19.25
CA GLU A 654 13.85 0.08 19.91
C GLU A 654 14.30 1.12 20.94
N GLU A 655 13.67 2.28 20.92
CA GLU A 655 13.83 3.32 21.93
C GLU A 655 12.50 3.46 22.69
N VAL A 656 12.54 3.22 24.01
CA VAL A 656 11.36 3.30 24.88
C VAL A 656 11.32 4.67 25.55
N SER A 657 10.23 5.40 25.31
CA SER A 657 9.88 6.61 26.07
C SER A 657 8.79 6.29 27.09
N LEU A 658 8.53 7.23 28.01
CA LEU A 658 7.44 7.10 29.00
C LEU A 658 6.04 6.92 28.38
N ALA A 659 5.85 7.31 27.11
CA ALA A 659 4.55 7.29 26.45
C ALA A 659 4.45 6.31 25.27
N ALA A 660 5.57 5.94 24.63
CA ALA A 660 5.58 5.10 23.44
C ALA A 660 6.94 4.42 23.21
N THR A 661 6.93 3.33 22.44
CA THR A 661 8.15 2.71 21.87
C THR A 661 8.28 3.15 20.42
N SER A 662 9.45 3.66 20.02
CA SER A 662 9.74 4.04 18.64
C SER A 662 10.84 3.17 18.04
N ARG A 663 10.78 2.99 16.71
CA ARG A 663 11.82 2.34 15.91
C ARG A 663 12.19 3.29 14.77
N TYR A 664 13.35 3.92 14.88
CA TYR A 664 13.85 4.84 13.86
C TYR A 664 14.44 4.08 12.67
N VAL A 665 14.46 4.72 11.51
CA VAL A 665 15.16 4.24 10.31
C VAL A 665 16.40 5.11 10.11
N ASP A 666 17.56 4.49 9.90
CA ASP A 666 18.79 5.25 9.62
C ASP A 666 18.85 5.68 8.16
N SER A 667 18.16 6.78 7.84
CA SER A 667 18.24 7.45 6.54
C SER A 667 19.42 8.44 6.44
N SER A 668 20.38 8.39 7.39
CA SER A 668 21.54 9.28 7.42
C SER A 668 22.65 8.91 6.44
N VAL A 669 22.55 7.72 5.84
CA VAL A 669 23.54 7.15 4.94
C VAL A 669 22.96 7.11 3.53
N GLU A 670 23.77 7.52 2.57
CA GLU A 670 23.43 7.52 1.15
C GLU A 670 24.53 6.84 0.33
N ARG A 671 24.19 6.54 -0.93
CA ARG A 671 25.11 5.98 -1.91
C ARG A 671 24.97 6.71 -3.24
N LEU A 672 26.09 6.85 -3.93
CA LEU A 672 26.14 7.21 -5.34
C LEU A 672 26.99 6.20 -6.11
N GLN A 673 26.79 6.13 -7.43
CA GLN A 673 27.66 5.42 -8.34
C GLN A 673 28.57 6.40 -9.08
N VAL A 674 29.84 6.03 -9.16
CA VAL A 674 30.83 6.64 -10.05
C VAL A 674 30.94 5.75 -11.28
N ARG A 675 30.61 6.29 -12.46
CA ARG A 675 30.86 5.66 -13.76
C ARG A 675 32.00 6.40 -14.45
N VAL A 676 32.94 5.63 -15.00
CA VAL A 676 34.15 6.16 -15.64
C VAL A 676 34.35 5.54 -17.01
N GLU A 677 34.62 6.38 -18.00
CA GLU A 677 34.97 5.99 -19.37
C GLU A 677 36.29 6.63 -19.77
N GLY A 678 37.07 5.95 -20.62
CA GLY A 678 38.39 6.45 -21.06
C GLY A 678 39.49 6.36 -19.99
N LEU A 679 39.24 5.67 -18.86
CA LEU A 679 40.23 5.39 -17.83
C LEU A 679 41.34 4.49 -18.40
N ALA A 680 42.61 4.85 -18.21
CA ALA A 680 43.76 4.02 -18.55
C ALA A 680 44.14 3.12 -17.35
N PRO A 681 43.85 1.80 -17.38
CA PRO A 681 44.08 0.93 -16.24
C PRO A 681 45.56 0.88 -15.85
N GLY A 682 45.84 0.91 -14.54
CA GLY A 682 47.21 0.92 -14.01
C GLY A 682 47.93 2.27 -14.09
N ARG A 683 47.38 3.26 -14.80
CA ARG A 683 47.89 4.64 -14.83
C ARG A 683 47.01 5.61 -14.06
N HIS A 684 45.69 5.48 -14.21
CA HIS A 684 44.73 6.36 -13.57
C HIS A 684 44.00 5.64 -12.44
N VAL A 685 43.74 6.37 -11.35
CA VAL A 685 42.83 5.95 -10.27
C VAL A 685 41.85 7.09 -9.99
N VAL A 686 40.60 6.75 -9.69
CA VAL A 686 39.64 7.74 -9.19
C VAL A 686 39.63 7.69 -7.68
N THR A 687 39.66 8.84 -7.03
CA THR A 687 39.54 8.95 -5.58
C THR A 687 38.30 9.75 -5.20
N CYS A 688 37.76 9.50 -4.00
CA CYS A 688 36.75 10.32 -3.36
C CYS A 688 37.27 10.74 -1.98
N ASN A 689 37.37 12.03 -1.72
CA ASN A 689 37.97 12.60 -0.50
C ASN A 689 39.37 11.99 -0.21
N GLY A 690 40.18 11.82 -1.26
CA GLY A 690 41.53 11.26 -1.19
C GLY A 690 41.61 9.75 -0.91
N ARG A 691 40.48 9.02 -0.95
CA ARG A 691 40.44 7.56 -0.80
C ARG A 691 40.17 6.89 -2.13
N ALA A 692 40.81 5.76 -2.39
CA ALA A 692 40.68 5.09 -3.69
C ALA A 692 39.27 4.53 -3.88
N VAL A 693 38.64 4.86 -5.02
CA VAL A 693 37.34 4.31 -5.41
C VAL A 693 37.59 2.95 -6.10
N PRO A 694 36.99 1.85 -5.62
CA PRO A 694 37.29 0.50 -6.10
C PRO A 694 36.57 0.17 -7.43
N LEU A 695 36.92 0.91 -8.49
CA LEU A 695 36.36 0.72 -9.82
C LEU A 695 36.48 -0.73 -10.30
N ARG A 696 35.40 -1.23 -10.90
CA ARG A 696 35.33 -2.53 -11.58
C ARG A 696 34.97 -2.35 -13.04
N ALA A 697 35.65 -3.10 -13.91
CA ALA A 697 35.32 -3.15 -15.32
C ALA A 697 33.92 -3.75 -15.48
N THR A 698 33.15 -3.18 -16.40
CA THR A 698 31.83 -3.72 -16.74
C THR A 698 31.93 -4.58 -18.00
N ALA A 699 30.80 -5.18 -18.40
CA ALA A 699 30.73 -5.91 -19.68
C ALA A 699 30.91 -4.97 -20.89
N THR A 700 30.70 -3.66 -20.72
CA THR A 700 30.94 -2.65 -21.76
C THR A 700 32.43 -2.29 -21.80
N PRO A 701 33.16 -2.54 -22.90
CA PRO A 701 34.59 -2.26 -22.97
C PRO A 701 34.91 -0.79 -22.68
N GLY A 702 35.85 -0.56 -21.78
CA GLY A 702 36.29 0.79 -21.41
C GLY A 702 35.42 1.52 -20.39
N THR A 703 34.33 0.89 -19.93
CA THR A 703 33.47 1.42 -18.86
C THR A 703 33.81 0.76 -17.52
N TRP A 704 33.90 1.59 -16.48
CA TRP A 704 34.19 1.17 -15.11
C TRP A 704 33.19 1.77 -14.14
N VAL A 705 32.78 1.02 -13.12
CA VAL A 705 31.82 1.49 -12.11
C VAL A 705 32.23 1.12 -10.68
N ALA A 706 31.83 1.94 -9.73
CA ALA A 706 31.90 1.64 -8.30
C ALA A 706 30.88 2.47 -7.51
N GLY A 707 30.50 1.99 -6.33
CA GLY A 707 29.72 2.73 -5.35
C GLY A 707 30.60 3.58 -4.45
N VAL A 708 30.07 4.71 -3.99
CA VAL A 708 30.58 5.46 -2.84
C VAL A 708 29.44 5.62 -1.84
N ARG A 709 29.62 5.05 -0.65
CA ARG A 709 28.70 5.12 0.47
C ARG A 709 29.21 6.14 1.48
N TYR A 710 28.33 7.05 1.90
CA TYR A 710 28.71 8.20 2.71
C TYR A 710 27.59 8.62 3.67
N ARG A 711 27.95 9.36 4.72
CA ARG A 711 26.96 9.97 5.62
C ARG A 711 26.53 11.32 5.07
N ALA A 712 25.24 11.47 4.80
CA ALA A 712 24.62 12.67 4.23
C ALA A 712 24.21 13.68 5.31
N TRP A 713 23.66 13.20 6.44
CA TRP A 713 23.29 14.04 7.59
C TRP A 713 23.54 13.28 8.91
N GLN A 714 23.38 13.90 10.07
CA GLN A 714 23.78 13.30 11.36
C GLN A 714 22.67 13.44 12.42
N PRO A 715 21.64 12.56 12.39
CA PRO A 715 20.67 12.50 13.48
C PRO A 715 21.29 11.93 14.76
N PRO A 716 20.70 12.23 15.92
CA PRO A 716 21.10 11.61 17.18
C PRO A 716 20.89 10.09 17.17
N SER A 717 19.80 9.62 16.57
CA SER A 717 19.50 8.18 16.37
C SER A 717 19.94 7.75 14.98
N ALA A 718 21.15 7.20 14.87
CA ALA A 718 21.71 6.58 13.66
C ALA A 718 22.76 5.52 14.04
N LEU A 719 23.11 4.64 13.09
CA LEU A 719 24.28 3.79 13.24
C LEU A 719 25.53 4.65 13.33
N HIS A 720 26.38 4.44 14.33
CA HIS A 720 27.63 5.18 14.52
C HIS A 720 27.46 6.72 14.57
N PRO A 721 26.73 7.26 15.56
CA PRO A 721 26.32 8.67 15.59
C PRO A 721 27.51 9.64 15.75
N THR A 722 28.71 9.15 16.04
CA THR A 722 29.94 9.96 16.15
C THR A 722 30.62 10.24 14.81
N ILE A 723 30.23 9.55 13.73
CA ILE A 723 30.77 9.79 12.39
C ILE A 723 30.08 11.03 11.82
N GLY A 724 30.85 12.05 11.42
CA GLY A 724 30.32 13.28 10.86
C GLY A 724 29.82 13.15 9.42
N VAL A 725 29.20 14.22 8.92
CA VAL A 725 28.73 14.35 7.53
C VAL A 725 29.90 14.38 6.55
N HIS A 726 29.79 13.64 5.45
CA HIS A 726 30.77 13.61 4.37
C HIS A 726 30.31 14.55 3.25
N SER A 727 30.50 15.85 3.44
CA SER A 727 30.20 16.87 2.43
C SER A 727 31.21 18.02 2.54
N PRO A 728 31.80 18.50 1.43
CA PRO A 728 31.62 17.99 0.06
C PRO A 728 32.26 16.60 -0.17
N LEU A 729 31.79 15.91 -1.22
CA LEU A 729 32.46 14.77 -1.83
C LEU A 729 33.29 15.28 -3.02
N VAL A 730 34.62 15.20 -2.91
CA VAL A 730 35.58 15.64 -3.93
C VAL A 730 36.10 14.41 -4.66
N PHE A 731 35.86 14.36 -5.97
CA PHE A 731 36.32 13.29 -6.84
C PHE A 731 37.51 13.75 -7.67
N ASP A 732 38.60 12.99 -7.66
CA ASP A 732 39.83 13.30 -8.41
C ASP A 732 40.19 12.15 -9.36
N VAL A 733 40.57 12.47 -10.61
CA VAL A 733 41.33 11.55 -11.47
C VAL A 733 42.80 11.73 -11.18
N VAL A 734 43.41 10.75 -10.52
CA VAL A 734 44.83 10.79 -10.15
C VAL A 734 45.66 10.01 -11.16
N ASP A 735 46.72 10.63 -11.66
CA ASP A 735 47.75 9.95 -12.45
C ASP A 735 48.82 9.39 -11.51
N LEU A 736 48.88 8.06 -11.43
CA LEU A 736 49.75 7.33 -10.50
C LEU A 736 51.23 7.56 -10.77
N GLN A 737 51.60 7.86 -12.02
CA GLN A 737 52.99 8.09 -12.40
C GLN A 737 53.51 9.45 -11.92
N SER A 738 52.71 10.50 -12.07
CA SER A 738 53.05 11.84 -11.58
C SER A 738 52.72 12.04 -10.10
N GLY A 739 51.85 11.19 -9.53
CA GLY A 739 51.38 11.30 -8.15
C GLY A 739 50.55 12.57 -7.93
N ARG A 740 49.74 12.98 -8.93
CA ARG A 740 48.96 14.23 -8.90
C ARG A 740 47.56 14.03 -9.45
N SER A 741 46.62 14.83 -8.96
CA SER A 741 45.29 14.96 -9.58
C SER A 741 45.42 15.68 -10.93
N LEU A 742 44.78 15.11 -11.95
CA LEU A 742 44.59 15.69 -13.28
C LEU A 742 43.39 16.66 -13.32
N GLY A 743 42.56 16.64 -12.28
CA GLY A 743 41.27 17.33 -12.25
C GLY A 743 40.17 16.43 -11.70
N GLY A 744 38.96 16.95 -11.61
CA GLY A 744 37.92 16.30 -10.86
C GLY A 744 36.58 17.02 -10.86
N CYS A 745 35.69 16.58 -9.98
CA CYS A 745 34.43 17.27 -9.70
C CYS A 745 34.14 17.25 -8.21
N THR A 746 33.18 18.07 -7.79
CA THR A 746 32.73 18.14 -6.40
C THR A 746 31.22 18.02 -6.36
N TYR A 747 30.73 17.13 -5.49
CA TYR A 747 29.32 16.99 -5.15
C TYR A 747 29.07 17.41 -3.71
N ARG A 748 27.95 18.08 -3.46
CA ARG A 748 27.53 18.52 -2.12
C ARG A 748 26.22 17.87 -1.74
N VAL A 749 26.10 17.48 -0.47
CA VAL A 749 24.83 16.96 0.07
C VAL A 749 23.80 18.08 0.21
N ASP A 750 24.23 19.24 0.71
CA ASP A 750 23.37 20.42 0.85
C ASP A 750 23.71 21.50 -0.18
N HIS A 751 22.92 22.57 -0.18
CA HIS A 751 23.13 23.72 -1.04
C HIS A 751 24.56 24.30 -0.90
N PRO A 752 25.25 24.66 -2.01
CA PRO A 752 26.64 25.12 -1.98
C PRO A 752 26.93 26.34 -1.09
N GLY A 753 25.91 27.17 -0.83
CA GLY A 753 26.00 28.31 0.08
C GLY A 753 25.88 27.98 1.57
N GLY A 754 25.79 26.70 1.96
CA GLY A 754 25.63 26.28 3.36
C GLY A 754 24.28 26.65 3.97
N ARG A 755 23.25 26.84 3.13
CA ARG A 755 21.88 27.12 3.57
C ARG A 755 21.04 25.84 3.48
N SER A 756 20.35 25.50 4.55
CA SER A 756 19.27 24.53 4.50
C SER A 756 18.04 25.19 3.85
N TYR A 757 17.27 24.41 3.10
CA TYR A 757 15.97 24.87 2.61
C TYR A 757 14.94 24.72 3.73
N ASP A 758 14.17 25.78 3.99
CA ASP A 758 13.11 25.77 5.02
C ASP A 758 11.75 25.31 4.47
N ARG A 759 11.64 25.11 3.15
CA ARG A 759 10.40 24.73 2.46
C ARG A 759 10.65 23.72 1.37
N PHE A 760 9.71 22.81 1.17
CA PHE A 760 9.75 21.85 0.08
C PHE A 760 9.60 22.54 -1.29
N PRO A 761 10.12 21.94 -2.37
CA PRO A 761 9.95 22.46 -3.72
C PRO A 761 8.47 22.55 -4.11
N VAL A 762 8.07 23.63 -4.79
CA VAL A 762 6.68 23.78 -5.23
C VAL A 762 6.35 23.00 -6.52
N ASN A 763 7.37 22.52 -7.24
CA ASN A 763 7.23 21.71 -8.44
C ASN A 763 8.55 21.01 -8.84
N ALA A 764 8.46 20.12 -9.82
CA ALA A 764 9.59 19.37 -10.36
C ALA A 764 10.75 20.24 -10.91
N ASN A 765 10.47 21.44 -11.46
CA ASN A 765 11.52 22.33 -11.99
C ASN A 765 12.37 22.93 -10.86
N GLU A 766 11.73 23.34 -9.76
CA GLU A 766 12.47 23.81 -8.59
C GLU A 766 13.29 22.67 -7.97
N ALA A 767 12.69 21.49 -7.82
CA ALA A 767 13.37 20.30 -7.31
C ALA A 767 14.62 19.98 -8.15
N ASP A 768 14.50 20.01 -9.49
CA ASP A 768 15.62 19.79 -10.41
C ASP A 768 16.72 20.86 -10.32
N ALA A 769 16.33 22.14 -10.17
CA ALA A 769 17.28 23.22 -9.97
C ALA A 769 18.09 23.05 -8.66
N ARG A 770 17.42 22.62 -7.56
CA ARG A 770 18.09 22.32 -6.29
C ARG A 770 19.11 21.19 -6.47
N ARG A 771 18.74 20.08 -7.11
CA ARG A 771 19.65 18.96 -7.38
C ARG A 771 20.84 19.37 -8.25
N THR A 772 20.60 20.07 -9.35
CA THR A 772 21.65 20.49 -10.30
C THR A 772 22.69 21.40 -9.62
N SER A 773 22.25 22.27 -8.70
CA SER A 773 23.15 23.19 -7.99
C SER A 773 24.19 22.50 -7.10
N ARG A 774 23.97 21.23 -6.72
CA ARG A 774 24.83 20.46 -5.82
C ARG A 774 26.11 19.94 -6.48
N PHE A 775 26.17 19.94 -7.81
CA PHE A 775 27.32 19.45 -8.57
C PHE A 775 28.15 20.61 -9.14
N SER A 776 29.48 20.48 -9.03
CA SER A 776 30.44 21.42 -9.60
C SER A 776 31.49 20.67 -10.41
N THR A 777 31.71 21.11 -11.65
CA THR A 777 32.84 20.68 -12.48
C THR A 777 34.17 21.32 -12.06
N VAL A 778 34.13 22.26 -11.12
CA VAL A 778 35.30 22.95 -10.57
C VAL A 778 35.49 22.51 -9.12
N GLY A 779 36.61 21.86 -8.84
CA GLY A 779 37.00 21.38 -7.50
C GLY A 779 37.70 20.03 -7.57
N HIS A 780 39.00 20.03 -7.26
CA HIS A 780 39.89 18.87 -7.22
C HIS A 780 40.93 19.08 -6.10
N THR A 781 41.56 18.02 -5.62
CA THR A 781 42.58 18.10 -4.56
C THR A 781 43.93 18.54 -5.15
N PRO A 782 44.45 19.74 -4.81
CA PRO A 782 45.72 20.20 -5.34
C PRO A 782 46.91 19.59 -4.57
N GLY A 783 48.03 19.40 -5.25
CA GLY A 783 49.29 18.97 -4.64
C GLY A 783 49.60 17.48 -4.86
N PRO A 784 50.67 16.97 -4.20
CA PRO A 784 51.06 15.56 -4.29
C PRO A 784 50.03 14.64 -3.63
N VAL A 785 49.81 13.47 -4.23
CA VAL A 785 48.94 12.39 -3.73
C VAL A 785 49.80 11.21 -3.28
N ASP A 786 49.49 10.62 -2.13
CA ASP A 786 50.16 9.40 -1.64
C ASP A 786 49.67 8.18 -2.42
N VAL A 787 50.37 7.87 -3.51
CA VAL A 787 50.06 6.73 -4.39
C VAL A 787 50.14 5.40 -3.65
N SER A 788 51.12 5.23 -2.75
CA SER A 788 51.34 3.99 -2.02
C SER A 788 50.16 3.65 -1.10
N ARG A 789 49.56 4.68 -0.49
CA ARG A 789 48.33 4.53 0.28
C ARG A 789 47.17 4.10 -0.59
N LEU A 790 46.99 4.71 -1.77
CA LEU A 790 45.89 4.37 -2.68
C LEU A 790 45.98 2.92 -3.17
N GLU A 791 47.18 2.46 -3.53
CA GLU A 791 47.44 1.07 -3.92
C GLU A 791 47.16 0.10 -2.75
N ALA A 792 47.57 0.45 -1.53
CA ALA A 792 47.30 -0.36 -0.34
C ALA A 792 45.79 -0.45 -0.04
N GLU A 793 45.04 0.66 -0.17
CA GLU A 793 43.58 0.68 0.01
C GLU A 793 42.88 -0.24 -1.01
N LEU A 794 43.29 -0.23 -2.29
CA LEU A 794 42.74 -1.10 -3.33
C LEU A 794 43.09 -2.58 -3.15
N ALA A 795 44.24 -2.88 -2.56
CA ALA A 795 44.67 -4.25 -2.29
C ALA A 795 43.91 -4.91 -1.11
N HIS A 796 43.29 -4.12 -0.23
CA HIS A 796 42.64 -4.60 1.01
C HIS A 796 41.14 -4.34 1.04
N LEU A 797 40.44 -4.69 -0.04
CA LEU A 797 38.99 -4.60 -0.12
C LEU A 797 38.33 -5.83 0.55
N GLU A 798 37.82 -5.65 1.76
CA GLU A 798 37.13 -6.70 2.53
C GLU A 798 35.59 -6.53 2.46
N GLY A 799 34.91 -7.58 2.02
CA GLY A 799 33.44 -7.75 2.03
C GLY A 799 32.67 -7.02 0.92
N TYR A 800 33.06 -5.80 0.56
CA TYR A 800 32.38 -4.95 -0.43
C TYR A 800 33.37 -4.51 -1.52
N PRO A 801 33.75 -5.39 -2.46
CA PRO A 801 34.76 -5.10 -3.47
C PRO A 801 34.37 -4.00 -4.48
N ARG A 802 33.11 -3.59 -4.56
CA ARG A 802 32.61 -2.58 -5.52
C ARG A 802 32.28 -1.24 -4.88
N THR A 803 32.32 -1.13 -3.56
CA THR A 803 31.87 0.06 -2.84
C THR A 803 32.93 0.61 -1.89
N LEU A 804 33.26 1.90 -2.05
CA LEU A 804 34.00 2.66 -1.05
C LEU A 804 33.05 3.16 0.04
N ASP A 805 33.17 2.65 1.26
CA ASP A 805 32.45 3.19 2.43
C ASP A 805 33.32 4.22 3.15
N LEU A 806 32.96 5.51 3.01
CA LEU A 806 33.67 6.63 3.62
C LEU A 806 33.58 6.63 5.15
N ARG A 807 32.58 5.96 5.73
CA ARG A 807 32.40 5.84 7.18
C ARG A 807 33.43 4.91 7.81
N ARG A 808 34.02 4.00 7.02
CA ARG A 808 35.13 3.17 7.49
C ARG A 808 36.38 4.05 7.66
N PRO A 809 37.14 3.92 8.76
CA PRO A 809 38.39 4.64 8.91
C PRO A 809 39.36 4.25 7.79
N ALA A 810 40.17 5.21 7.33
CA ALA A 810 41.28 4.89 6.45
C ALA A 810 42.22 3.92 7.17
N LYS A 811 42.39 2.69 6.66
CA LYS A 811 43.37 1.76 7.21
C LYS A 811 44.76 2.36 6.94
N MET A 812 45.42 2.83 8.00
CA MET A 812 46.84 3.19 7.94
C MET A 812 47.63 1.95 7.51
N ALA A 813 48.47 2.06 6.49
CA ALA A 813 49.39 0.98 6.13
C ALA A 813 50.20 0.60 7.38
N ALA A 814 50.10 -0.66 7.80
CA ALA A 814 50.85 -1.15 8.94
C ALA A 814 52.35 -1.16 8.58
N GLY A 815 53.11 -0.18 9.09
CA GLY A 815 54.55 -0.13 8.80
C GLY A 815 55.32 1.04 9.43
N ALA A 816 55.42 1.10 10.76
CA ALA A 816 56.64 1.50 11.51
C ALA A 816 56.35 1.53 13.02
N SER A 817 56.40 0.36 13.67
CA SER A 817 56.57 0.30 15.12
C SER A 817 58.00 0.76 15.45
N SER A 818 58.19 2.04 15.74
CA SER A 818 59.35 2.47 16.54
C SER A 818 59.01 2.21 18.01
N ARG A 819 59.38 1.03 18.53
CA ARG A 819 59.50 0.84 19.97
C ARG A 819 60.51 1.88 20.49
N PRO A 820 60.18 2.71 21.50
CA PRO A 820 61.20 3.48 22.17
C PRO A 820 62.06 2.51 22.97
N SER A 821 63.34 2.42 22.63
CA SER A 821 64.35 1.80 23.46
C SER A 821 64.47 2.61 24.75
N HIS A 822 64.01 2.05 25.88
CA HIS A 822 64.44 2.53 27.19
C HIS A 822 65.93 2.22 27.36
N GLY A 823 66.75 3.26 27.22
CA GLY A 823 68.14 3.26 27.65
C GLY A 823 68.25 3.84 29.06
N THR A 824 68.75 2.99 29.96
CA THR A 824 69.30 3.21 31.32
C THR A 824 68.44 3.94 32.35
#